data_AF-I0WEA8-F1
#
_entry.id   AF-I0WEA8-F1
#
_cell.length_a   1.000
_cell.length_b   1.000
_cell.length_c   1.000
_cell.angle_alpha   90.00
_cell.angle_beta   90.00
_cell.angle_gamma   90.00
#
_symmetry.space_group_name_H-M   'P 1'
#
loop_
_entity.id
_entity.type
_entity.pdbx_description
1 polymer ?
#
loop_
_entity_poly.entity_id
_entity_poly.type
_entity_poly.pdbx_seq_one_letter_code
_entity_poly.pdbx_strand_id
1 'polypeptide(L)'
;MKPKTPIESNTNSRREFIQQIALYYLAAQIPWSIVSCSTKQKTYKGSGKVPYKIWEEMLLSLETCPDHLESRMKNLVISKDAKAMFDFVRDEIHLIPANDRSLGYIGTQLKWGIKGALRYGMATPREKAALLHQMYTQAGIPSKIVTERTTITPKKAMAFFLRPIERAYTIEVSKAQWKQWKDDLQITTDTQNSLFESNHIKAEELAEQLWEYIPDKEKLKKLDFDFRWDNSATPTVEFELEGQTKYAHLFDTAVPFGELRDSGQISSAPPEKQNEETVEIQLSYREAIHPDKELPLVSGVWKSQDLIGNQVLFSSLNGLTIEQSALVPINNLRVFTPVLAFQSLEATAETLEANSFIGDAFTLEGKKVIIPDASNQNAPIVLNTSSSDLLKTIDNIYLKAIPVFKSQVKLYVDVKDSLGNNIEGLQAGDFNFTDNNNMVQVLMESNHKTPKILMLYDVSLSMPKEYYKEQMDAFINTLQQKILTTFPAAIIDKWPTPSELFTWLLKASKTDYDLIIYATDGDNDDRYEEENYTTYQNGPPALILNVNNSEASHVKQTFDTMAQITNGEVVSAMEQNKVIEKVVAYVNSMDISTYTFSYYTTTDKEHELILNMDTKRLQATDTFTLDTTENMQELNQGIIGLYLDLKIGNKKIKRVLAGWDPVTQKNIKPINANFLDVKSLLFGGCTFYFEGEGPTLAATIADLLKFKLSTRAWGEALLDDDVATAKTEFEKGGMQYHPNAILLMAPIENGITNSTYTFASGIRIGIYKQQLNISEKELIESFDYLPTSSYISFTDGKQSAFKTTLEKTAQLALREAALFSNNTYELLKKSSLIERETAISSNWFKNISRDDPFQEYWYERIYRGDGTFKIFDPTATQKAFWQVDKNGELYGILSDGAGGGKSIEQQLKELNKVMDLYMAIFTAMGVANTPLSIVATYGKTLVKLYAIVTEVLIVMDNTGMEDKVAEALKELACNVNKEIMFFALGKVGEVMGGLDLMISLMGGKGLPGTSCG
;
A
#
# COMPACT_ATOMS: atom_id res chain seq x y z
N MET A 1 -2.62 3.21 -71.83
CA MET A 1 -3.11 3.53 -70.47
C MET A 1 -2.59 2.47 -69.51
N LYS A 2 -2.19 2.84 -68.28
CA LYS A 2 -1.84 1.92 -67.19
C LYS A 2 -2.71 2.27 -65.97
N PRO A 3 -3.04 1.31 -65.08
CA PRO A 3 -3.85 1.58 -63.89
C PRO A 3 -3.09 2.49 -62.90
N LYS A 4 -3.85 3.23 -62.07
CA LYS A 4 -3.28 3.91 -60.89
C LYS A 4 -2.90 2.86 -59.84
N THR A 5 -1.73 3.01 -59.24
CA THR A 5 -1.37 2.31 -58.00
C THR A 5 -2.29 2.75 -56.84
N PRO A 6 -2.54 1.88 -55.84
CA PRO A 6 -3.16 2.30 -54.59
C PRO A 6 -2.29 3.33 -53.85
N ILE A 7 -2.92 4.11 -52.97
CA ILE A 7 -2.21 4.95 -52.00
C ILE A 7 -1.90 4.08 -50.78
N GLU A 8 -0.63 3.95 -50.42
CA GLU A 8 -0.19 3.17 -49.27
C GLU A 8 -0.56 3.87 -47.95
N SER A 9 -1.49 3.30 -47.19
CA SER A 9 -1.73 3.66 -45.80
C SER A 9 -0.55 3.15 -44.95
N ASN A 10 0.29 4.05 -44.44
CA ASN A 10 1.37 3.70 -43.51
C ASN A 10 0.77 3.21 -42.18
N THR A 11 0.66 1.90 -41.99
CA THR A 11 0.33 1.26 -40.71
C THR A 11 1.61 0.90 -39.97
N ASN A 12 1.84 1.48 -38.79
CA ASN A 12 2.97 1.09 -37.93
C ASN A 12 2.67 -0.27 -37.29
N SER A 13 3.63 -1.20 -37.26
CA SER A 13 3.44 -2.54 -36.68
C SER A 13 3.42 -2.52 -35.14
N ARG A 14 2.88 -3.58 -34.52
CA ARG A 14 2.93 -3.77 -33.05
C ARG A 14 4.35 -3.61 -32.49
N ARG A 15 5.37 -4.12 -33.18
CA ARG A 15 6.78 -3.99 -32.75
C ARG A 15 7.27 -2.56 -32.85
N GLU A 16 7.05 -1.87 -33.98
CA GLU A 16 7.45 -0.47 -34.15
C GLU A 16 6.73 0.44 -33.16
N PHE A 17 5.43 0.26 -32.96
CA PHE A 17 4.67 1.02 -31.96
C PHE A 17 5.16 0.76 -30.55
N ILE A 18 5.39 -0.50 -30.16
CA ILE A 18 5.89 -0.82 -28.80
C ILE A 18 7.32 -0.30 -28.60
N GLN A 19 8.18 -0.34 -29.62
CA GLN A 19 9.50 0.31 -29.56
C GLN A 19 9.36 1.85 -29.48
N GLN A 20 8.37 2.43 -30.17
CA GLN A 20 8.07 3.86 -30.10
C GLN A 20 7.40 4.27 -28.77
N ILE A 21 6.65 3.39 -28.08
CA ILE A 21 6.11 3.63 -26.73
C ILE A 21 7.08 3.27 -25.61
N ALA A 22 8.02 2.35 -25.83
CA ALA A 22 9.19 2.19 -24.96
C ALA A 22 10.17 3.37 -25.12
N LEU A 23 10.13 4.08 -26.25
CA LEU A 23 10.64 5.45 -26.40
C LEU A 23 9.74 6.45 -25.64
N TYR A 24 8.41 6.33 -25.65
CA TYR A 24 7.53 7.17 -24.79
C TYR A 24 7.73 7.00 -23.28
N TYR A 25 8.21 5.83 -22.83
CA TYR A 25 8.69 5.58 -21.47
C TYR A 25 9.95 6.40 -21.09
N LEU A 26 10.61 7.02 -22.07
CA LEU A 26 11.77 7.92 -21.93
C LEU A 26 11.50 9.34 -22.46
N ALA A 27 10.26 9.69 -22.83
CA ALA A 27 10.02 10.77 -23.79
C ALA A 27 9.66 12.15 -23.27
N ALA A 28 9.69 12.39 -21.97
CA ALA A 28 9.23 13.69 -21.45
C ALA A 28 10.26 14.85 -21.67
N GLN A 29 11.19 14.77 -22.64
CA GLN A 29 12.58 15.33 -22.63
C GLN A 29 13.06 15.79 -24.05
N ILE A 30 13.70 16.94 -24.43
CA ILE A 30 14.46 18.09 -23.81
C ILE A 30 14.22 19.49 -24.51
N PRO A 31 14.09 20.65 -23.81
CA PRO A 31 13.92 22.02 -24.39
C PRO A 31 15.10 22.57 -25.26
N TRP A 32 14.94 23.49 -26.24
CA TRP A 32 13.75 24.08 -26.93
C TRP A 32 14.08 24.76 -28.29
N SER A 33 13.08 24.89 -29.20
CA SER A 33 12.71 26.10 -30.01
C SER A 33 12.56 26.02 -31.57
N ILE A 34 11.57 26.79 -32.07
CA ILE A 34 11.27 27.27 -33.46
C ILE A 34 10.51 26.39 -34.49
N VAL A 35 9.17 26.57 -34.54
CA VAL A 35 8.23 26.81 -35.71
C VAL A 35 8.58 26.17 -37.09
N SER A 36 7.75 25.34 -37.77
CA SER A 36 6.47 25.73 -38.43
C SER A 36 5.64 24.61 -39.13
N CYS A 37 4.34 24.89 -39.35
CA CYS A 37 3.48 24.53 -40.51
C CYS A 37 3.18 23.06 -40.95
N SER A 38 2.12 22.50 -40.33
CA SER A 38 0.89 21.96 -40.97
C SER A 38 0.92 20.97 -42.17
N THR A 39 0.13 19.89 -42.06
CA THR A 39 -0.65 19.34 -43.20
C THR A 39 -1.93 18.65 -42.69
N LYS A 40 -2.98 18.53 -43.53
CA LYS A 40 -4.32 18.09 -43.10
C LYS A 40 -4.53 16.57 -43.16
N GLN A 41 -4.74 15.94 -42.00
CA GLN A 41 -5.45 14.68 -41.79
C GLN A 41 -6.28 14.79 -40.49
N LYS A 42 -6.90 13.71 -39.99
CA LYS A 42 -7.58 13.70 -38.67
C LYS A 42 -6.55 13.69 -37.51
N THR A 43 -5.73 14.74 -37.42
CA THR A 43 -4.96 15.02 -36.21
C THR A 43 -5.94 15.49 -35.13
N TYR A 44 -6.20 14.66 -34.12
CA TYR A 44 -6.70 15.17 -32.85
C TYR A 44 -5.69 16.21 -32.35
N LYS A 45 -6.19 17.35 -31.89
CA LYS A 45 -5.39 18.39 -31.27
C LYS A 45 -5.89 18.52 -29.84
N GLY A 46 -5.03 18.20 -28.88
CA GLY A 46 -5.33 18.26 -27.47
C GLY A 46 -5.56 19.71 -27.03
N SER A 47 -6.28 19.85 -25.93
CA SER A 47 -6.50 21.11 -25.25
C SER A 47 -5.30 21.44 -24.35
N GLY A 48 -5.14 22.72 -23.96
CA GLY A 48 -4.13 23.15 -23.00
C GLY A 48 -2.67 23.02 -23.46
N LYS A 49 -1.77 22.67 -22.52
CA LYS A 49 -0.31 22.79 -22.61
C LYS A 49 0.40 21.44 -22.73
N VAL A 50 1.63 21.47 -23.24
CA VAL A 50 2.54 20.32 -23.18
C VAL A 50 2.97 20.13 -21.70
N PRO A 51 3.01 18.90 -21.15
CA PRO A 51 2.80 17.61 -21.83
C PRO A 51 1.34 17.14 -21.91
N TYR A 52 0.42 17.69 -21.10
CA TYR A 52 -0.98 17.26 -20.99
C TYR A 52 -1.73 17.18 -22.33
N LYS A 53 -1.59 18.20 -23.17
CA LYS A 53 -2.07 18.23 -24.57
C LYS A 53 -1.63 17.00 -25.36
N ILE A 54 -0.38 16.57 -25.20
CA ILE A 54 0.20 15.46 -25.97
C ILE A 54 -0.27 14.12 -25.40
N TRP A 55 -0.42 14.00 -24.08
CA TRP A 55 -1.04 12.83 -23.45
C TRP A 55 -2.52 12.68 -23.83
N GLU A 56 -3.26 13.78 -23.98
CA GLU A 56 -4.63 13.81 -24.53
C GLU A 56 -4.66 13.38 -26.00
N GLU A 57 -3.76 13.91 -26.85
CA GLU A 57 -3.61 13.48 -28.25
C GLU A 57 -3.24 11.99 -28.37
N MET A 58 -2.37 11.48 -27.49
CA MET A 58 -1.99 10.06 -27.42
C MET A 58 -3.14 9.18 -26.97
N LEU A 59 -3.90 9.58 -25.95
CA LEU A 59 -5.06 8.81 -25.47
C LEU A 59 -6.14 8.71 -26.55
N LEU A 60 -6.50 9.84 -27.18
CA LEU A 60 -7.47 9.87 -28.28
C LEU A 60 -7.01 9.04 -29.50
N SER A 61 -5.71 9.01 -29.80
CA SER A 61 -5.16 8.11 -30.82
C SER A 61 -5.13 6.65 -30.37
N LEU A 62 -4.85 6.35 -29.11
CA LEU A 62 -4.86 5.00 -28.55
C LEU A 62 -6.26 4.39 -28.53
N GLU A 63 -7.29 5.20 -28.29
CA GLU A 63 -8.69 4.83 -28.40
C GLU A 63 -9.14 4.49 -29.84
N THR A 64 -8.32 4.78 -30.87
CA THR A 64 -8.53 4.26 -32.24
C THR A 64 -7.99 2.83 -32.44
N CYS A 65 -7.19 2.31 -31.50
CA CYS A 65 -6.61 0.97 -31.61
C CYS A 65 -7.70 -0.11 -31.55
N PRO A 66 -7.72 -1.11 -32.45
CA PRO A 66 -8.57 -2.29 -32.32
C PRO A 66 -8.39 -3.07 -31.01
N ASP A 67 -7.24 -2.93 -30.35
CA ASP A 67 -6.97 -3.52 -29.02
C ASP A 67 -7.61 -2.73 -27.86
N HIS A 68 -8.07 -1.49 -28.09
CA HIS A 68 -8.82 -0.68 -27.10
C HIS A 68 -10.33 -0.99 -27.18
N LEU A 69 -10.70 -2.19 -26.71
CA LEU A 69 -12.01 -2.80 -26.96
C LEU A 69 -13.21 -1.95 -26.48
N GLU A 70 -13.03 -1.14 -25.43
CA GLU A 70 -14.07 -0.25 -24.92
C GLU A 70 -14.41 0.88 -25.92
N SER A 71 -13.39 1.51 -26.54
CA SER A 71 -13.59 2.50 -27.61
C SER A 71 -13.96 1.85 -28.94
N ARG A 72 -13.48 0.64 -29.21
CA ARG A 72 -13.96 -0.20 -30.33
C ARG A 72 -15.48 -0.43 -30.23
N MET A 73 -15.99 -0.80 -29.04
CA MET A 73 -17.42 -0.93 -28.76
C MET A 73 -18.16 0.41 -28.98
N LYS A 74 -17.71 1.51 -28.35
CA LYS A 74 -18.33 2.85 -28.50
C LYS A 74 -18.44 3.28 -29.96
N ASN A 75 -17.38 3.08 -30.76
CA ASN A 75 -17.37 3.42 -32.19
C ASN A 75 -18.36 2.58 -33.03
N LEU A 76 -18.52 1.30 -32.71
CA LEU A 76 -19.48 0.40 -33.39
C LEU A 76 -20.94 0.71 -33.01
N VAL A 77 -21.19 1.13 -31.77
CA VAL A 77 -22.51 1.64 -31.33
C VAL A 77 -22.87 2.92 -32.09
N ILE A 78 -21.90 3.83 -32.28
CA ILE A 78 -22.09 5.09 -33.03
C ILE A 78 -22.34 4.84 -34.52
N SER A 79 -21.71 3.84 -35.14
CA SER A 79 -21.94 3.51 -36.56
C SER A 79 -23.30 2.86 -36.83
N LYS A 80 -23.92 2.27 -35.80
CA LYS A 80 -25.20 1.52 -35.86
C LYS A 80 -25.18 0.30 -36.79
N ASP A 81 -24.01 -0.17 -37.21
CA ASP A 81 -23.87 -1.38 -38.02
C ASP A 81 -24.08 -2.63 -37.15
N ALA A 82 -25.30 -3.18 -37.20
CA ALA A 82 -25.68 -4.39 -36.46
C ALA A 82 -24.76 -5.58 -36.75
N LYS A 83 -24.26 -5.72 -37.99
CA LYS A 83 -23.37 -6.82 -38.37
C LYS A 83 -21.97 -6.61 -37.81
N ALA A 84 -21.43 -5.38 -37.87
CA ALA A 84 -20.11 -5.09 -37.32
C ALA A 84 -20.08 -5.20 -35.78
N MET A 85 -21.16 -4.85 -35.08
CA MET A 85 -21.32 -5.12 -33.64
C MET A 85 -21.33 -6.62 -33.35
N PHE A 86 -22.07 -7.41 -34.14
CA PHE A 86 -22.09 -8.87 -34.02
C PHE A 86 -20.74 -9.52 -34.29
N ASP A 87 -20.05 -9.15 -35.38
CA ASP A 87 -18.75 -9.71 -35.72
C ASP A 87 -17.70 -9.34 -34.66
N PHE A 88 -17.72 -8.13 -34.09
CA PHE A 88 -16.88 -7.75 -32.95
C PHE A 88 -17.09 -8.68 -31.75
N VAL A 89 -18.33 -8.87 -31.29
CA VAL A 89 -18.61 -9.73 -30.12
C VAL A 89 -18.34 -11.21 -30.42
N ARG A 90 -18.64 -11.69 -31.63
CA ARG A 90 -18.35 -13.07 -32.03
C ARG A 90 -16.85 -13.31 -32.16
N ASP A 91 -16.10 -12.43 -32.82
CA ASP A 91 -14.77 -12.72 -33.39
C ASP A 91 -13.61 -11.93 -32.79
N GLU A 92 -13.81 -10.74 -32.22
CA GLU A 92 -12.74 -9.96 -31.56
C GLU A 92 -12.63 -10.25 -30.04
N ILE A 93 -13.66 -10.86 -29.43
CA ILE A 93 -13.70 -11.26 -28.01
C ILE A 93 -13.51 -12.80 -27.87
N HIS A 94 -12.65 -13.26 -26.97
CA HIS A 94 -12.51 -14.69 -26.66
C HIS A 94 -13.67 -15.22 -25.82
N LEU A 95 -13.87 -16.54 -25.79
CA LEU A 95 -14.65 -17.18 -24.74
C LEU A 95 -13.76 -17.49 -23.54
N ILE A 96 -14.29 -17.35 -22.31
CA ILE A 96 -13.67 -17.84 -21.06
C ILE A 96 -14.68 -18.64 -20.22
N PRO A 97 -14.29 -19.74 -19.56
CA PRO A 97 -15.16 -20.46 -18.63
C PRO A 97 -15.46 -19.64 -17.37
N ALA A 98 -16.71 -19.75 -16.89
CA ALA A 98 -17.11 -19.21 -15.59
C ALA A 98 -16.56 -20.03 -14.40
N ASN A 99 -16.18 -21.29 -14.62
CA ASN A 99 -15.75 -22.24 -13.58
C ASN A 99 -14.43 -22.93 -13.97
N ASP A 100 -13.66 -23.42 -13.00
CA ASP A 100 -12.32 -24.01 -13.22
C ASP A 100 -12.33 -25.32 -14.03
N ARG A 101 -13.39 -26.13 -13.92
CA ARG A 101 -13.45 -27.50 -14.46
C ARG A 101 -14.53 -27.77 -15.50
N SER A 102 -15.38 -26.81 -15.82
CA SER A 102 -16.47 -27.05 -16.77
C SER A 102 -16.99 -25.77 -17.43
N LEU A 103 -17.68 -25.94 -18.55
CA LEU A 103 -18.48 -24.88 -19.17
C LEU A 103 -19.79 -24.57 -18.43
N GLY A 104 -20.08 -25.20 -17.29
CA GLY A 104 -21.41 -25.19 -16.65
C GLY A 104 -22.07 -23.82 -16.53
N TYR A 105 -23.40 -23.78 -16.70
CA TYR A 105 -24.25 -22.59 -16.62
C TYR A 105 -24.05 -21.50 -17.70
N ILE A 106 -23.52 -21.86 -18.88
CA ILE A 106 -23.28 -20.96 -20.04
C ILE A 106 -24.36 -19.90 -20.31
N GLY A 107 -25.64 -20.21 -20.13
CA GLY A 107 -26.76 -19.31 -20.41
C GLY A 107 -27.06 -18.27 -19.32
N THR A 108 -26.37 -18.32 -18.17
CA THR A 108 -26.71 -17.51 -16.99
C THR A 108 -25.52 -16.89 -16.25
N GLN A 109 -24.37 -17.57 -16.12
CA GLN A 109 -23.26 -17.05 -15.32
C GLN A 109 -22.44 -15.99 -16.07
N LEU A 110 -22.26 -14.83 -15.43
CA LEU A 110 -21.14 -13.94 -15.74
C LEU A 110 -19.92 -14.38 -14.91
N LYS A 111 -18.74 -13.85 -15.23
CA LYS A 111 -17.50 -14.07 -14.48
C LYS A 111 -16.99 -12.77 -13.85
N TRP A 112 -16.81 -11.72 -14.66
CA TRP A 112 -16.37 -10.38 -14.22
C TRP A 112 -17.19 -9.23 -14.85
N GLY A 113 -18.24 -9.55 -15.59
CA GLY A 113 -19.13 -8.58 -16.20
C GLY A 113 -18.55 -7.90 -17.44
N ILE A 114 -19.32 -6.97 -18.01
CA ILE A 114 -18.99 -6.35 -19.30
C ILE A 114 -17.74 -5.45 -19.22
N LYS A 115 -17.47 -4.81 -18.08
CA LYS A 115 -16.21 -4.06 -17.85
C LYS A 115 -14.99 -4.98 -17.97
N GLY A 116 -15.00 -6.14 -17.29
CA GLY A 116 -13.95 -7.14 -17.44
C GLY A 116 -13.81 -7.63 -18.88
N ALA A 117 -14.93 -7.99 -19.52
CA ALA A 117 -14.95 -8.49 -20.89
C ALA A 117 -14.33 -7.51 -21.91
N LEU A 118 -14.47 -6.20 -21.72
CA LEU A 118 -13.85 -5.17 -22.53
C LEU A 118 -12.41 -4.84 -22.09
N ARG A 119 -12.06 -5.02 -20.81
CA ARG A 119 -10.71 -4.74 -20.29
C ARG A 119 -9.65 -5.72 -20.78
N TYR A 120 -9.93 -7.03 -20.72
CA TYR A 120 -8.99 -8.09 -21.10
C TYR A 120 -9.45 -8.92 -22.32
N GLY A 121 -10.65 -8.66 -22.84
CA GLY A 121 -11.09 -9.20 -24.13
C GLY A 121 -11.49 -10.68 -24.13
N MET A 122 -11.99 -11.20 -23.00
CA MET A 122 -12.59 -12.54 -22.91
C MET A 122 -13.93 -12.48 -22.17
N ALA A 123 -14.90 -13.31 -22.55
CA ALA A 123 -16.25 -13.27 -21.99
C ALA A 123 -16.85 -14.68 -21.84
N THR A 124 -17.67 -14.92 -20.81
CA THR A 124 -18.53 -16.11 -20.79
C THR A 124 -19.53 -16.08 -21.97
N PRO A 125 -20.13 -17.21 -22.36
CA PRO A 125 -21.16 -17.22 -23.40
C PRO A 125 -22.32 -16.26 -23.08
N ARG A 126 -22.72 -16.12 -21.81
CA ARG A 126 -23.73 -15.14 -21.38
C ARG A 126 -23.20 -13.70 -21.42
N GLU A 127 -21.97 -13.44 -20.98
CA GLU A 127 -21.37 -12.10 -21.08
C GLU A 127 -21.30 -11.61 -22.52
N LYS A 128 -20.99 -12.49 -23.49
CA LYS A 128 -21.07 -12.14 -24.93
C LYS A 128 -22.47 -11.69 -25.34
N ALA A 129 -23.50 -12.45 -24.97
CA ALA A 129 -24.88 -12.11 -25.31
C ALA A 129 -25.34 -10.80 -24.62
N ALA A 130 -24.89 -10.57 -23.38
CA ALA A 130 -25.15 -9.32 -22.66
C ALA A 130 -24.44 -8.11 -23.31
N LEU A 131 -23.17 -8.24 -23.69
CA LEU A 131 -22.42 -7.21 -24.42
C LEU A 131 -23.11 -6.84 -25.75
N LEU A 132 -23.46 -7.81 -26.59
CA LEU A 132 -24.13 -7.49 -27.87
C LEU A 132 -25.53 -6.86 -27.65
N HIS A 133 -26.30 -7.35 -26.68
CA HIS A 133 -27.58 -6.73 -26.32
C HIS A 133 -27.41 -5.29 -25.83
N GLN A 134 -26.40 -5.00 -25.02
CA GLN A 134 -26.07 -3.63 -24.60
C GLN A 134 -25.71 -2.76 -25.82
N MET A 135 -24.84 -3.25 -26.72
CA MET A 135 -24.44 -2.52 -27.94
C MET A 135 -25.65 -2.18 -28.83
N TYR A 136 -26.50 -3.17 -29.12
CA TYR A 136 -27.74 -2.97 -29.88
C TYR A 136 -28.67 -1.97 -29.20
N THR A 137 -28.89 -2.10 -27.89
CA THR A 137 -29.76 -1.19 -27.13
C THR A 137 -29.24 0.24 -27.17
N GLN A 138 -27.94 0.46 -26.98
CA GLN A 138 -27.31 1.79 -27.09
C GLN A 138 -27.35 2.35 -28.52
N ALA A 139 -27.27 1.50 -29.55
CA ALA A 139 -27.44 1.92 -30.95
C ALA A 139 -28.89 2.27 -31.30
N GLY A 140 -29.87 1.90 -30.47
CA GLY A 140 -31.30 2.06 -30.73
C GLY A 140 -31.90 0.92 -31.58
N ILE A 141 -31.26 -0.25 -31.57
CA ILE A 141 -31.73 -1.49 -32.21
C ILE A 141 -32.53 -2.29 -31.15
N PRO A 142 -33.85 -2.50 -31.34
CA PRO A 142 -34.65 -3.34 -30.44
C PRO A 142 -34.05 -4.74 -30.35
N SER A 143 -33.75 -5.20 -29.14
CA SER A 143 -33.13 -6.50 -28.91
C SER A 143 -33.43 -7.06 -27.53
N LYS A 144 -33.28 -8.38 -27.37
CA LYS A 144 -33.36 -9.09 -26.09
C LYS A 144 -32.50 -10.35 -26.12
N ILE A 145 -32.03 -10.79 -24.95
CA ILE A 145 -31.30 -12.06 -24.81
C ILE A 145 -32.31 -13.21 -24.76
N VAL A 146 -32.05 -14.26 -25.54
CA VAL A 146 -32.85 -15.48 -25.64
C VAL A 146 -31.95 -16.72 -25.52
N THR A 147 -32.56 -17.89 -25.32
CA THR A 147 -31.85 -19.17 -25.32
C THR A 147 -32.25 -20.01 -26.53
N GLU A 148 -31.25 -20.37 -27.32
CA GLU A 148 -31.33 -21.22 -28.52
C GLU A 148 -31.13 -22.70 -28.15
N ARG A 149 -31.93 -23.58 -28.75
CA ARG A 149 -31.71 -25.02 -28.71
C ARG A 149 -30.76 -25.47 -29.82
N THR A 150 -29.64 -26.09 -29.45
CA THR A 150 -28.54 -26.47 -30.37
C THR A 150 -28.14 -27.96 -30.29
N THR A 151 -27.15 -28.37 -31.07
CA THR A 151 -26.59 -29.74 -31.16
C THR A 151 -25.05 -29.78 -31.06
N ILE A 152 -24.46 -28.79 -30.36
CA ILE A 152 -23.02 -28.61 -30.16
C ILE A 152 -22.44 -29.78 -29.35
N THR A 153 -21.48 -30.51 -29.92
CA THR A 153 -20.76 -31.59 -29.25
C THR A 153 -19.59 -31.07 -28.41
N PRO A 154 -19.10 -31.81 -27.38
CA PRO A 154 -17.99 -31.35 -26.55
C PRO A 154 -16.71 -30.98 -27.33
N LYS A 155 -16.35 -31.74 -28.38
CA LYS A 155 -15.21 -31.39 -29.23
C LYS A 155 -15.44 -30.08 -30.02
N LYS A 156 -16.67 -29.83 -30.48
CA LYS A 156 -17.00 -28.57 -31.17
C LYS A 156 -17.06 -27.38 -30.21
N ALA A 157 -17.52 -27.58 -28.97
CA ALA A 157 -17.46 -26.60 -27.89
C ALA A 157 -16.01 -26.21 -27.57
N MET A 158 -15.13 -27.20 -27.32
CA MET A 158 -13.70 -27.00 -27.07
C MET A 158 -13.00 -26.19 -28.18
N ALA A 159 -13.35 -26.46 -29.44
CA ALA A 159 -12.83 -25.73 -30.60
C ALA A 159 -13.28 -24.25 -30.67
N PHE A 160 -14.31 -23.81 -29.94
CA PHE A 160 -14.67 -22.39 -29.83
C PHE A 160 -13.74 -21.63 -28.87
N PHE A 161 -13.18 -22.31 -27.85
CA PHE A 161 -12.21 -21.70 -26.93
C PHE A 161 -10.79 -21.70 -27.52
N LEU A 162 -10.40 -22.81 -28.17
CA LEU A 162 -9.11 -22.96 -28.88
C LEU A 162 -9.01 -22.13 -30.18
N ARG A 163 -9.86 -21.13 -30.38
CA ARG A 163 -9.77 -20.22 -31.52
C ARG A 163 -8.90 -19.02 -31.14
N PRO A 164 -7.66 -18.89 -31.66
CA PRO A 164 -6.87 -17.68 -31.46
C PRO A 164 -7.55 -16.48 -32.12
N ILE A 165 -7.34 -15.29 -31.56
CA ILE A 165 -7.83 -14.02 -32.10
C ILE A 165 -6.64 -13.08 -32.20
N GLU A 166 -6.22 -12.76 -33.42
CA GLU A 166 -5.19 -11.75 -33.65
C GLU A 166 -5.83 -10.38 -33.75
N ARG A 167 -5.72 -9.57 -32.69
CA ARG A 167 -6.10 -8.15 -32.72
C ARG A 167 -4.99 -7.36 -33.39
N ALA A 168 -5.33 -6.60 -34.42
CA ALA A 168 -4.40 -5.68 -35.07
C ALA A 168 -4.05 -4.55 -34.10
N TYR A 169 -2.88 -4.62 -33.46
CA TYR A 169 -2.35 -3.50 -32.69
C TYR A 169 -1.80 -2.45 -33.65
N THR A 170 -2.70 -1.59 -34.14
CA THR A 170 -2.45 -0.53 -35.13
C THR A 170 -3.16 0.74 -34.71
N ILE A 171 -2.43 1.86 -34.69
CA ILE A 171 -2.92 3.17 -34.23
C ILE A 171 -2.70 4.20 -35.35
N GLU A 172 -3.71 5.02 -35.62
CA GLU A 172 -3.76 5.96 -36.75
C GLU A 172 -2.94 7.25 -36.52
N VAL A 173 -1.65 7.10 -36.18
CA VAL A 173 -0.72 8.23 -36.00
C VAL A 173 0.25 8.31 -37.16
N SER A 174 0.22 9.45 -37.85
CA SER A 174 1.09 9.71 -39.00
C SER A 174 2.56 9.95 -38.58
N LYS A 175 3.52 9.68 -39.47
CA LYS A 175 4.94 9.99 -39.20
C LYS A 175 5.21 11.48 -38.92
N ALA A 176 4.36 12.39 -39.43
CA ALA A 176 4.42 13.81 -39.13
C ALA A 176 3.87 14.14 -37.73
N GLN A 177 2.83 13.45 -37.26
CA GLN A 177 2.27 13.60 -35.92
C GLN A 177 3.17 12.92 -34.86
N TRP A 178 3.75 11.76 -35.17
CA TRP A 178 4.83 11.17 -34.36
C TRP A 178 6.01 12.13 -34.25
N LYS A 179 6.41 12.79 -35.35
CA LYS A 179 7.46 13.82 -35.29
C LYS A 179 7.01 15.03 -34.48
N GLN A 180 5.77 15.52 -34.61
CA GLN A 180 5.23 16.60 -33.78
C GLN A 180 5.28 16.22 -32.30
N TRP A 181 4.89 15.01 -31.90
CA TRP A 181 5.01 14.57 -30.51
C TRP A 181 6.48 14.41 -30.06
N LYS A 182 7.35 13.88 -30.94
CA LYS A 182 8.81 13.87 -30.72
C LYS A 182 9.39 15.30 -30.60
N ASP A 183 8.87 16.29 -31.32
CA ASP A 183 9.37 17.68 -31.34
C ASP A 183 8.72 18.56 -30.25
N ASP A 184 7.50 18.26 -29.81
CA ASP A 184 6.77 18.96 -28.73
C ASP A 184 7.23 18.48 -27.35
N LEU A 185 7.43 17.17 -27.19
CA LEU A 185 8.04 16.56 -25.99
C LEU A 185 9.57 16.51 -26.06
N GLN A 186 10.12 16.67 -27.28
CA GLN A 186 11.51 16.98 -27.63
C GLN A 186 12.54 15.83 -27.55
N ILE A 187 12.08 14.61 -27.82
CA ILE A 187 12.82 13.34 -27.75
C ILE A 187 13.98 13.34 -28.75
N THR A 188 15.21 13.40 -28.24
CA THR A 188 16.43 13.50 -29.08
C THR A 188 17.13 12.18 -29.39
N THR A 189 16.76 11.08 -28.74
CA THR A 189 17.40 9.76 -28.89
C THR A 189 16.49 8.71 -29.53
N ASP A 190 17.07 7.79 -30.32
CA ASP A 190 16.43 6.55 -30.77
C ASP A 190 16.98 5.36 -29.96
N THR A 191 16.58 5.28 -28.69
CA THR A 191 16.90 4.18 -27.78
C THR A 191 16.15 2.90 -28.13
N GLN A 192 16.88 1.82 -28.39
CA GLN A 192 16.29 0.48 -28.53
C GLN A 192 16.00 -0.13 -27.15
N ASN A 193 14.79 0.10 -26.62
CA ASN A 193 14.33 -0.55 -25.39
C ASN A 193 13.78 -1.97 -25.68
N SER A 194 14.35 -2.97 -25.01
CA SER A 194 14.01 -4.40 -25.11
C SER A 194 12.93 -4.87 -24.10
N LEU A 195 12.28 -3.94 -23.39
CA LEU A 195 11.26 -4.20 -22.34
C LEU A 195 10.12 -5.15 -22.74
N PHE A 196 9.87 -5.28 -24.05
CA PHE A 196 8.81 -6.13 -24.62
C PHE A 196 9.36 -7.17 -25.60
N GLU A 197 10.61 -7.62 -25.42
CA GLU A 197 11.07 -8.85 -26.07
C GLU A 197 10.30 -10.05 -25.51
N SER A 198 9.68 -10.82 -26.42
CA SER A 198 8.80 -11.93 -26.05
C SER A 198 9.60 -13.05 -25.35
N ASN A 199 9.49 -13.10 -24.03
CA ASN A 199 10.22 -14.05 -23.18
C ASN A 199 9.65 -15.49 -23.23
N HIS A 200 8.76 -15.82 -24.17
CA HIS A 200 8.13 -17.15 -24.24
C HIS A 200 9.15 -18.30 -24.32
N ILE A 201 10.23 -18.15 -25.10
CA ILE A 201 11.30 -19.16 -25.20
C ILE A 201 11.96 -19.38 -23.82
N LYS A 202 12.31 -18.30 -23.10
CA LYS A 202 12.90 -18.39 -21.75
C LYS A 202 11.93 -18.95 -20.71
N ALA A 203 10.63 -18.71 -20.88
CA ALA A 203 9.58 -19.25 -20.02
C ALA A 203 9.41 -20.76 -20.24
N GLU A 204 9.49 -21.20 -21.50
CA GLU A 204 9.52 -22.62 -21.87
C GLU A 204 10.81 -23.28 -21.36
N GLU A 205 12.00 -22.70 -21.56
CA GLU A 205 13.28 -23.17 -21.00
C GLU A 205 13.24 -23.33 -19.46
N LEU A 206 12.76 -22.31 -18.73
CA LEU A 206 12.60 -22.35 -17.27
C LEU A 206 11.59 -23.43 -16.84
N ALA A 207 10.46 -23.55 -17.54
CA ALA A 207 9.45 -24.56 -17.26
C ALA A 207 9.97 -25.98 -17.51
N GLU A 208 10.78 -26.21 -18.55
CA GLU A 208 11.41 -27.51 -18.80
C GLU A 208 12.45 -27.84 -17.72
N GLN A 209 13.27 -26.87 -17.29
CA GLN A 209 14.20 -27.04 -16.17
C GLN A 209 13.47 -27.43 -14.88
N LEU A 210 12.37 -26.74 -14.53
CA LEU A 210 11.61 -27.02 -13.30
C LEU A 210 10.79 -28.31 -13.40
N TRP A 211 10.27 -28.65 -14.58
CA TRP A 211 9.52 -29.89 -14.82
C TRP A 211 10.34 -31.15 -14.52
N GLU A 212 11.67 -31.11 -14.63
CA GLU A 212 12.53 -32.25 -14.27
C GLU A 212 12.73 -32.47 -12.76
N TYR A 213 12.38 -31.49 -11.92
CA TYR A 213 12.36 -31.66 -10.46
C TYR A 213 11.01 -32.11 -9.89
N ILE A 214 9.92 -32.09 -10.70
CA ILE A 214 8.59 -32.51 -10.24
C ILE A 214 8.56 -34.05 -10.08
N PRO A 215 8.38 -34.58 -8.85
CA PRO A 215 8.29 -36.02 -8.63
C PRO A 215 6.96 -36.58 -9.13
N ASP A 216 6.89 -37.91 -9.32
CA ASP A 216 5.62 -38.61 -9.54
C ASP A 216 4.77 -38.06 -10.70
N LYS A 217 5.41 -37.60 -11.79
CA LYS A 217 4.76 -36.94 -12.95
C LYS A 217 3.54 -37.72 -13.51
N GLU A 218 3.59 -39.05 -13.47
CA GLU A 218 2.50 -39.96 -13.88
C GLU A 218 1.26 -39.96 -12.95
N LYS A 219 1.42 -39.50 -11.70
CA LYS A 219 0.34 -39.36 -10.70
C LYS A 219 -0.30 -37.97 -10.70
N LEU A 220 0.31 -36.99 -11.39
CA LEU A 220 -0.31 -35.68 -11.60
C LEU A 220 -1.64 -35.87 -12.32
N LYS A 221 -2.74 -35.43 -11.68
CA LYS A 221 -4.07 -35.59 -12.26
C LYS A 221 -4.15 -34.82 -13.56
N LYS A 222 -4.56 -35.50 -14.64
CA LYS A 222 -5.11 -34.81 -15.80
C LYS A 222 -6.33 -34.03 -15.33
N LEU A 223 -6.34 -32.74 -15.63
CA LEU A 223 -7.49 -31.87 -15.42
C LEU A 223 -8.47 -32.13 -16.57
N ASP A 224 -9.30 -33.16 -16.39
CA ASP A 224 -10.38 -33.51 -17.31
C ASP A 224 -11.45 -32.41 -17.26
N PHE A 225 -11.26 -31.38 -18.10
CA PHE A 225 -12.18 -30.26 -18.21
C PHE A 225 -13.45 -30.66 -18.97
N ASP A 226 -14.62 -30.38 -18.40
CA ASP A 226 -15.91 -30.79 -18.94
C ASP A 226 -16.46 -29.79 -19.98
N PHE A 227 -16.26 -30.14 -21.25
CA PHE A 227 -16.77 -29.41 -22.42
C PHE A 227 -18.24 -29.72 -22.77
N ARG A 228 -19.03 -30.36 -21.90
CA ARG A 228 -20.48 -30.54 -22.15
C ARG A 228 -21.18 -29.18 -22.27
N TRP A 229 -21.60 -28.84 -23.48
CA TRP A 229 -22.35 -27.64 -23.79
C TRP A 229 -23.83 -27.80 -23.42
N ASP A 230 -24.42 -26.81 -22.74
CA ASP A 230 -25.85 -26.79 -22.47
C ASP A 230 -26.64 -26.40 -23.72
N ASN A 231 -26.91 -27.43 -24.52
CA ASN A 231 -27.67 -27.36 -25.75
C ASN A 231 -29.16 -27.01 -25.57
N SER A 232 -29.64 -26.80 -24.33
CA SER A 232 -30.97 -26.25 -24.05
C SER A 232 -30.96 -24.75 -23.74
N ALA A 233 -29.79 -24.20 -23.42
CA ALA A 233 -29.62 -22.83 -22.90
C ALA A 233 -28.47 -22.06 -23.57
N THR A 234 -28.21 -22.29 -24.87
CA THR A 234 -27.21 -21.53 -25.64
C THR A 234 -27.64 -20.05 -25.72
N PRO A 235 -26.90 -19.09 -25.12
CA PRO A 235 -27.34 -17.70 -25.08
C PRO A 235 -27.12 -17.00 -26.43
N THR A 236 -28.20 -16.45 -26.98
CA THR A 236 -28.28 -15.84 -28.31
C THR A 236 -29.00 -14.50 -28.18
N VAL A 237 -28.74 -13.53 -29.07
CA VAL A 237 -29.48 -12.26 -29.07
C VAL A 237 -30.53 -12.28 -30.18
N GLU A 238 -31.79 -12.04 -29.83
CA GLU A 238 -32.86 -11.73 -30.77
C GLU A 238 -32.89 -10.20 -30.97
N PHE A 239 -33.01 -9.74 -32.22
CA PHE A 239 -33.02 -8.31 -32.54
C PHE A 239 -33.89 -8.01 -33.77
N GLU A 240 -34.32 -6.76 -33.91
CA GLU A 240 -35.06 -6.29 -35.08
C GLU A 240 -34.12 -5.58 -36.09
N LEU A 241 -34.18 -5.97 -37.35
CA LEU A 241 -33.46 -5.34 -38.45
C LEU A 241 -34.38 -5.25 -39.68
N GLU A 242 -34.52 -4.07 -40.27
CA GLU A 242 -35.40 -3.80 -41.42
C GLU A 242 -36.86 -4.25 -41.21
N GLY A 243 -37.36 -4.21 -39.96
CA GLY A 243 -38.69 -4.67 -39.58
C GLY A 243 -38.87 -6.20 -39.53
N GLN A 244 -37.76 -6.96 -39.56
CA GLN A 244 -37.74 -8.41 -39.40
C GLN A 244 -37.01 -8.80 -38.12
N THR A 245 -37.53 -9.79 -37.39
CA THR A 245 -36.80 -10.45 -36.31
C THR A 245 -35.62 -11.25 -36.88
N LYS A 246 -34.45 -11.10 -36.26
CA LYS A 246 -33.18 -11.75 -36.59
C LYS A 246 -32.53 -12.29 -35.33
N TYR A 247 -31.58 -13.21 -35.49
CA TYR A 247 -30.86 -13.84 -34.38
C TYR A 247 -29.34 -13.75 -34.55
N ALA A 248 -28.62 -13.71 -33.44
CA ALA A 248 -27.17 -13.56 -33.40
C ALA A 248 -26.54 -14.71 -32.59
N HIS A 249 -26.08 -15.74 -33.29
CA HIS A 249 -25.36 -16.89 -32.71
C HIS A 249 -23.87 -16.56 -32.52
N LEU A 250 -23.38 -16.53 -31.27
CA LEU A 250 -22.10 -15.88 -30.91
C LEU A 250 -20.88 -16.83 -30.80
N PHE A 251 -21.01 -18.09 -31.21
CA PHE A 251 -20.03 -19.14 -30.90
C PHE A 251 -19.47 -19.85 -32.15
N ASP A 252 -20.33 -20.36 -33.03
CA ASP A 252 -19.89 -20.99 -34.29
C ASP A 252 -19.83 -19.98 -35.44
N THR A 253 -18.62 -19.71 -35.93
CA THR A 253 -18.37 -18.81 -37.07
C THR A 253 -18.97 -19.30 -38.38
N ALA A 254 -19.38 -20.57 -38.46
CA ALA A 254 -20.10 -21.12 -39.60
C ALA A 254 -21.57 -20.65 -39.69
N VAL A 255 -22.13 -20.03 -38.64
CA VAL A 255 -23.51 -19.51 -38.66
C VAL A 255 -23.52 -18.07 -39.22
N PRO A 256 -24.33 -17.78 -40.26
CA PRO A 256 -24.44 -16.43 -40.81
C PRO A 256 -25.02 -15.40 -39.83
N PHE A 257 -24.73 -14.13 -40.08
CA PHE A 257 -25.35 -13.03 -39.36
C PHE A 257 -26.87 -12.99 -39.60
N GLY A 258 -27.65 -12.94 -38.52
CA GLY A 258 -29.10 -12.89 -38.55
C GLY A 258 -29.80 -14.26 -38.45
N GLU A 259 -29.04 -15.36 -38.46
CA GLU A 259 -29.53 -16.73 -38.48
C GLU A 259 -29.34 -17.49 -37.15
N LEU A 260 -30.06 -18.60 -37.01
CA LEU A 260 -29.89 -19.60 -35.96
C LEU A 260 -29.09 -20.78 -36.47
N ARG A 261 -28.36 -21.44 -35.58
CA ARG A 261 -27.47 -22.55 -35.89
C ARG A 261 -28.20 -23.75 -36.50
N ASP A 262 -29.20 -24.25 -35.77
CA ASP A 262 -29.87 -25.53 -36.07
C ASP A 262 -31.35 -25.33 -36.43
N SER A 263 -31.77 -24.09 -36.77
CA SER A 263 -33.19 -23.68 -36.90
C SER A 263 -34.04 -24.05 -35.66
N GLY A 264 -33.40 -24.03 -34.48
CA GLY A 264 -33.94 -24.57 -33.25
C GLY A 264 -35.06 -23.73 -32.61
N GLN A 265 -35.70 -24.31 -31.60
CA GLN A 265 -36.65 -23.58 -30.76
C GLN A 265 -35.93 -22.50 -29.94
N ILE A 266 -36.56 -21.34 -29.82
CA ILE A 266 -36.14 -20.22 -28.98
C ILE A 266 -36.96 -20.19 -27.69
N SER A 267 -36.32 -19.79 -26.61
CA SER A 267 -36.90 -19.64 -25.28
C SER A 267 -36.42 -18.34 -24.62
N SER A 268 -37.18 -17.82 -23.65
CA SER A 268 -36.76 -16.64 -22.87
C SER A 268 -35.50 -16.99 -22.06
N ALA A 269 -34.44 -16.19 -22.20
CA ALA A 269 -33.23 -16.42 -21.41
C ALA A 269 -33.53 -16.22 -19.90
N PRO A 270 -32.95 -17.04 -19.01
CA PRO A 270 -33.06 -16.80 -17.58
C PRO A 270 -32.37 -15.47 -17.19
N PRO A 271 -32.64 -14.93 -15.99
CA PRO A 271 -31.83 -13.85 -15.44
C PRO A 271 -30.36 -14.27 -15.33
N GLU A 272 -29.46 -13.32 -15.53
CA GLU A 272 -28.04 -13.53 -15.29
C GLU A 272 -27.72 -13.66 -13.80
N LYS A 273 -26.60 -14.30 -13.54
CA LYS A 273 -26.01 -14.45 -12.21
C LYS A 273 -24.67 -13.75 -12.22
N GLN A 274 -24.58 -12.69 -11.43
CA GLN A 274 -23.33 -11.98 -11.17
C GLN A 274 -22.38 -12.84 -10.34
N ASN A 275 -21.11 -12.45 -10.29
CA ASN A 275 -20.13 -13.09 -9.44
C ASN A 275 -20.12 -12.42 -8.06
N GLU A 276 -20.79 -13.07 -7.10
CA GLU A 276 -20.91 -12.61 -5.70
C GLU A 276 -19.68 -12.99 -4.84
N GLU A 277 -18.54 -13.34 -5.45
CA GLU A 277 -17.27 -13.44 -4.74
C GLU A 277 -16.86 -12.08 -4.17
N THR A 278 -16.36 -12.08 -2.94
CA THR A 278 -15.83 -10.89 -2.27
C THR A 278 -14.35 -11.03 -1.96
N VAL A 279 -13.66 -9.89 -2.01
CA VAL A 279 -12.29 -9.71 -1.52
C VAL A 279 -12.35 -8.92 -0.22
N GLU A 280 -11.76 -9.49 0.82
CA GLU A 280 -11.63 -8.90 2.15
C GLU A 280 -10.14 -8.70 2.44
N ILE A 281 -9.73 -7.43 2.57
CA ILE A 281 -8.37 -7.03 2.93
C ILE A 281 -8.40 -6.62 4.40
N GLN A 282 -7.66 -7.32 5.25
CA GLN A 282 -7.40 -6.92 6.62
C GLN A 282 -5.91 -6.65 6.79
N LEU A 283 -5.57 -5.47 7.31
CA LEU A 283 -4.22 -5.15 7.78
C LEU A 283 -4.18 -5.19 9.31
N SER A 284 -3.08 -5.68 9.84
CA SER A 284 -2.83 -5.85 11.27
C SER A 284 -1.38 -5.57 11.63
N TYR A 285 -1.10 -5.38 12.92
CA TYR A 285 0.22 -5.07 13.44
C TYR A 285 0.53 -5.81 14.74
N ARG A 286 1.81 -5.81 15.14
CA ARG A 286 2.31 -6.35 16.42
C ARG A 286 3.23 -5.33 17.09
N GLU A 287 3.29 -5.34 18.42
CA GLU A 287 4.05 -4.39 19.24
C GLU A 287 5.23 -5.06 19.93
N ALA A 288 6.34 -4.35 20.16
CA ALA A 288 7.51 -4.87 20.85
C ALA A 288 7.23 -5.38 22.29
N ILE A 289 6.25 -4.78 22.97
CA ILE A 289 5.84 -5.14 24.34
C ILE A 289 5.07 -6.47 24.36
N HIS A 290 4.21 -6.69 23.36
CA HIS A 290 3.28 -7.82 23.22
C HIS A 290 3.45 -8.52 21.86
N PRO A 291 4.64 -9.08 21.52
CA PRO A 291 4.95 -9.55 20.17
C PRO A 291 4.02 -10.70 19.70
N ASP A 292 3.54 -11.53 20.63
CA ASP A 292 2.60 -12.62 20.34
C ASP A 292 1.17 -12.15 20.02
N LYS A 293 0.81 -10.91 20.37
CA LYS A 293 -0.54 -10.35 20.20
C LYS A 293 -0.65 -9.53 18.92
N GLU A 294 -1.51 -9.98 18.01
CA GLU A 294 -1.81 -9.25 16.78
C GLU A 294 -3.01 -8.31 16.97
N LEU A 295 -2.90 -7.09 16.44
CA LEU A 295 -3.88 -6.01 16.60
C LEU A 295 -4.38 -5.54 15.23
N PRO A 296 -5.70 -5.29 15.05
CA PRO A 296 -6.23 -4.79 13.77
C PRO A 296 -5.82 -3.34 13.52
N LEU A 297 -5.50 -3.02 12.27
CA LEU A 297 -5.09 -1.68 11.82
C LEU A 297 -6.20 -1.01 10.98
N VAL A 298 -6.58 -1.64 9.88
CA VAL A 298 -7.65 -1.20 8.96
C VAL A 298 -8.15 -2.41 8.16
N SER A 299 -9.42 -2.42 7.76
CA SER A 299 -9.98 -3.47 6.91
C SER A 299 -11.06 -2.95 5.96
N GLY A 300 -11.18 -3.60 4.79
CA GLY A 300 -12.18 -3.27 3.77
C GLY A 300 -12.67 -4.53 3.05
N VAL A 301 -13.89 -4.46 2.51
CA VAL A 301 -14.53 -5.57 1.77
C VAL A 301 -15.21 -5.03 0.52
N TRP A 302 -14.91 -5.64 -0.62
CA TRP A 302 -15.47 -5.30 -1.94
C TRP A 302 -15.94 -6.57 -2.65
N LYS A 303 -16.80 -6.45 -3.67
CA LYS A 303 -17.03 -7.57 -4.60
C LYS A 303 -15.85 -7.69 -5.56
N SER A 304 -15.44 -8.91 -5.89
CA SER A 304 -14.36 -9.16 -6.84
C SER A 304 -14.60 -8.47 -8.20
N GLN A 305 -15.86 -8.44 -8.67
CA GLN A 305 -16.24 -7.74 -9.91
C GLN A 305 -16.01 -6.22 -9.90
N ASP A 306 -16.17 -5.57 -8.74
CA ASP A 306 -16.09 -4.11 -8.62
C ASP A 306 -14.62 -3.64 -8.51
N LEU A 307 -13.71 -4.57 -8.21
CA LEU A 307 -12.26 -4.36 -8.20
C LEU A 307 -11.60 -4.53 -9.58
N ILE A 308 -12.21 -5.23 -10.55
CA ILE A 308 -11.53 -5.56 -11.81
C ILE A 308 -11.16 -4.31 -12.63
N GLY A 309 -9.86 -4.10 -12.83
CA GLY A 309 -9.33 -2.90 -13.49
C GLY A 309 -9.40 -1.64 -12.64
N ASN A 310 -9.55 -1.79 -11.34
CA ASN A 310 -9.40 -0.77 -10.31
C ASN A 310 -8.28 -1.23 -9.35
N GLN A 311 -7.94 -0.41 -8.37
CA GLN A 311 -6.91 -0.74 -7.38
C GLN A 311 -7.29 -0.28 -5.98
N VAL A 312 -6.64 -0.84 -4.96
CA VAL A 312 -6.72 -0.37 -3.58
C VAL A 312 -5.32 0.03 -3.13
N LEU A 313 -5.18 1.23 -2.59
CA LEU A 313 -3.96 1.75 -2.00
C LEU A 313 -4.02 1.60 -0.48
N PHE A 314 -3.07 0.90 0.12
CA PHE A 314 -2.73 1.12 1.52
C PHE A 314 -1.72 2.26 1.65
N SER A 315 -2.12 3.34 2.30
CA SER A 315 -1.25 4.45 2.70
C SER A 315 -1.51 4.84 4.15
N SER A 316 -0.58 5.58 4.76
CA SER A 316 -0.72 6.03 6.14
C SER A 316 -0.54 7.55 6.23
N LEU A 317 -1.59 8.23 6.64
CA LEU A 317 -1.74 9.67 6.49
C LEU A 317 -1.22 10.42 7.72
N ASN A 318 -0.29 11.36 7.54
CA ASN A 318 0.38 12.06 8.66
C ASN A 318 -0.51 13.08 9.42
N GLY A 319 -1.58 13.58 8.79
CA GLY A 319 -2.50 14.56 9.38
C GLY A 319 -2.00 16.01 9.39
N LEU A 320 -0.95 16.33 8.62
CA LEU A 320 -0.41 17.68 8.48
C LEU A 320 -0.97 18.39 7.24
N THR A 321 -0.99 19.74 7.24
CA THR A 321 -1.17 20.51 5.99
C THR A 321 0.07 20.42 5.10
N ILE A 322 -0.01 20.96 3.89
CA ILE A 322 1.13 21.05 2.95
C ILE A 322 2.24 21.94 3.53
N GLU A 323 1.91 23.08 4.15
CA GLU A 323 2.86 23.98 4.83
C GLU A 323 3.52 23.30 6.03
N GLN A 324 2.73 22.60 6.85
CA GLN A 324 3.23 21.87 8.00
C GLN A 324 4.17 20.74 7.57
N SER A 325 3.77 19.94 6.57
CA SER A 325 4.58 18.82 6.05
C SER A 325 5.95 19.23 5.53
N ALA A 326 6.10 20.47 5.03
CA ALA A 326 7.37 20.99 4.53
C ALA A 326 8.27 21.61 5.61
N LEU A 327 7.70 22.05 6.73
CA LEU A 327 8.44 22.57 7.88
C LEU A 327 8.78 21.49 8.91
N VAL A 328 8.08 20.35 8.88
CA VAL A 328 8.28 19.21 9.78
C VAL A 328 9.35 18.25 9.24
N PRO A 329 10.43 17.98 9.99
CA PRO A 329 11.38 16.92 9.64
C PRO A 329 10.67 15.56 9.62
N ILE A 330 10.91 14.75 8.58
CA ILE A 330 10.19 13.46 8.39
C ILE A 330 10.41 12.50 9.58
N ASN A 331 11.54 12.62 10.29
CA ASN A 331 11.79 11.85 11.53
C ASN A 331 10.85 12.19 12.69
N ASN A 332 10.25 13.38 12.69
CA ASN A 332 9.29 13.84 13.71
C ASN A 332 7.85 13.43 13.37
N LEU A 333 7.59 12.87 12.18
CA LEU A 333 6.29 12.26 11.85
C LEU A 333 6.09 11.00 12.69
N ARG A 334 5.22 11.11 13.69
CA ARG A 334 4.90 10.04 14.66
C ARG A 334 3.47 9.55 14.57
N VAL A 335 2.52 10.38 14.14
CA VAL A 335 1.09 10.04 14.02
C VAL A 335 0.75 9.65 12.59
N PHE A 336 -0.03 8.58 12.44
CA PHE A 336 -0.42 7.99 11.17
C PHE A 336 -1.90 7.58 11.22
N THR A 337 -2.67 7.91 10.18
CA THR A 337 -4.05 7.39 9.98
C THR A 337 -4.00 6.34 8.85
N PRO A 338 -4.25 5.05 9.11
CA PRO A 338 -4.12 4.01 8.09
C PRO A 338 -5.35 3.99 7.19
N VAL A 339 -5.15 3.95 5.86
CA VAL A 339 -6.25 4.03 4.89
C VAL A 339 -6.10 2.96 3.81
N LEU A 340 -7.22 2.32 3.47
CA LEU A 340 -7.41 1.51 2.27
C LEU A 340 -8.24 2.33 1.28
N ALA A 341 -7.58 3.12 0.43
CA ALA A 341 -8.22 3.98 -0.56
C ALA A 341 -8.51 3.20 -1.84
N PHE A 342 -9.79 3.06 -2.20
CA PHE A 342 -10.19 2.51 -3.49
C PHE A 342 -9.99 3.58 -4.58
N GLN A 343 -9.31 3.22 -5.66
CA GLN A 343 -8.99 4.12 -6.77
C GLN A 343 -9.51 3.55 -8.10
N SER A 344 -10.20 4.39 -8.86
CA SER A 344 -10.77 4.05 -10.16
C SER A 344 -10.82 5.28 -11.07
N LEU A 345 -10.37 5.10 -12.31
CA LEU A 345 -10.32 6.15 -13.35
C LEU A 345 -11.70 6.53 -13.91
N GLU A 346 -12.77 5.88 -13.45
CA GLU A 346 -14.13 5.93 -14.03
C GLU A 346 -15.22 6.19 -12.98
N ALA A 347 -14.88 6.21 -11.69
CA ALA A 347 -15.83 6.33 -10.59
C ALA A 347 -16.09 7.80 -10.19
N THR A 348 -17.24 8.08 -9.58
CA THR A 348 -17.52 9.37 -8.94
C THR A 348 -16.78 9.47 -7.60
N ALA A 349 -16.52 10.70 -7.12
CA ALA A 349 -15.93 10.91 -5.79
C ALA A 349 -16.73 10.22 -4.66
N GLU A 350 -18.07 10.29 -4.73
CA GLU A 350 -19.00 9.58 -3.83
C GLU A 350 -18.77 8.06 -3.83
N THR A 351 -18.46 7.48 -5.00
CA THR A 351 -18.18 6.04 -5.14
C THR A 351 -16.79 5.68 -4.62
N LEU A 352 -15.79 6.56 -4.81
CA LEU A 352 -14.44 6.37 -4.27
C LEU A 352 -14.46 6.44 -2.72
N GLU A 353 -15.17 7.41 -2.16
CA GLU A 353 -15.36 7.59 -0.71
C GLU A 353 -16.11 6.39 -0.10
N ALA A 354 -17.26 6.01 -0.66
CA ALA A 354 -18.07 4.89 -0.15
C ALA A 354 -17.41 3.49 -0.27
N ASN A 355 -16.29 3.38 -1.00
CA ASN A 355 -15.50 2.15 -1.13
C ASN A 355 -14.09 2.28 -0.51
N SER A 356 -13.80 3.37 0.20
CA SER A 356 -12.53 3.59 0.90
C SER A 356 -12.72 3.44 2.42
N PHE A 357 -11.71 2.91 3.10
CA PHE A 357 -11.79 2.60 4.54
C PHE A 357 -10.65 3.29 5.30
N ILE A 358 -11.00 3.94 6.40
CA ILE A 358 -10.06 4.67 7.28
C ILE A 358 -10.08 3.98 8.64
N GLY A 359 -8.90 3.61 9.16
CA GLY A 359 -8.72 3.09 10.52
C GLY A 359 -8.36 4.18 11.53
N ASP A 360 -8.30 3.81 12.81
CA ASP A 360 -7.95 4.73 13.89
C ASP A 360 -6.56 5.35 13.68
N ALA A 361 -6.41 6.64 14.00
CA ALA A 361 -5.10 7.26 14.07
C ALA A 361 -4.26 6.60 15.18
N PHE A 362 -2.99 6.33 14.91
CA PHE A 362 -2.06 5.67 15.81
C PHE A 362 -0.68 6.30 15.76
N THR A 363 0.18 5.97 16.73
CA THR A 363 1.58 6.42 16.78
C THR A 363 2.55 5.26 16.49
N LEU A 364 3.77 5.55 16.04
CA LEU A 364 4.80 4.51 15.76
C LEU A 364 5.08 3.58 16.96
N GLU A 365 4.82 4.06 18.18
CA GLU A 365 4.92 3.35 19.46
C GLU A 365 3.77 2.36 19.72
N GLY A 366 2.78 2.27 18.82
CA GLY A 366 1.58 1.40 18.90
C GLY A 366 0.33 2.09 19.45
N LYS A 367 0.46 3.26 20.07
CA LYS A 367 -0.64 3.93 20.79
C LYS A 367 -1.72 4.42 19.83
N LYS A 368 -3.00 4.20 20.15
CA LYS A 368 -4.10 4.86 19.44
C LYS A 368 -4.23 6.33 19.89
N VAL A 369 -4.43 7.22 18.93
CA VAL A 369 -4.69 8.65 19.17
C VAL A 369 -6.19 8.83 19.34
N ILE A 370 -6.62 9.07 20.57
CA ILE A 370 -8.03 9.25 20.95
C ILE A 370 -8.43 10.69 20.61
N ILE A 371 -9.11 10.88 19.47
CA ILE A 371 -9.68 12.16 19.04
C ILE A 371 -11.10 12.30 19.64
N PRO A 372 -11.53 13.50 20.08
CA PRO A 372 -12.91 13.75 20.50
C PRO A 372 -13.92 13.52 19.37
N ASP A 373 -15.04 12.91 19.70
CA ASP A 373 -16.24 12.87 18.87
C ASP A 373 -17.50 13.11 19.71
N ALA A 374 -18.69 13.06 19.08
CA ALA A 374 -19.96 13.29 19.78
C ALA A 374 -20.32 12.23 20.84
N SER A 375 -19.64 11.07 20.84
CA SER A 375 -19.76 9.99 21.82
C SER A 375 -18.66 10.02 22.89
N ASN A 376 -17.48 10.57 22.59
CA ASN A 376 -16.30 10.52 23.45
C ASN A 376 -15.96 11.89 24.06
N GLN A 377 -16.81 12.32 25.01
CA GLN A 377 -16.64 13.58 25.75
C GLN A 377 -15.47 13.56 26.76
N ASN A 378 -14.85 12.39 26.95
CA ASN A 378 -13.78 12.14 27.92
C ASN A 378 -12.42 11.84 27.25
N ALA A 379 -12.21 12.32 26.01
CA ALA A 379 -10.93 12.17 25.32
C ALA A 379 -9.82 13.00 26.02
N PRO A 380 -8.55 12.51 26.09
CA PRO A 380 -7.42 13.23 26.73
C PRO A 380 -7.11 14.65 26.20
N ILE A 381 -7.60 14.97 25.01
CA ILE A 381 -7.47 16.28 24.37
C ILE A 381 -8.87 16.87 24.21
N VAL A 382 -9.14 18.04 24.77
CA VAL A 382 -10.35 18.81 24.47
C VAL A 382 -10.04 19.79 23.34
N LEU A 383 -10.65 19.57 22.17
CA LEU A 383 -10.52 20.44 21.01
C LEU A 383 -11.37 21.71 21.18
N ASN A 384 -10.69 22.83 21.45
CA ASN A 384 -11.26 24.18 21.48
C ASN A 384 -10.63 25.03 20.37
N THR A 385 -11.24 26.15 20.01
CA THR A 385 -10.52 27.20 19.25
C THR A 385 -9.52 27.93 20.16
N SER A 386 -8.26 28.04 19.75
CA SER A 386 -7.23 28.82 20.45
C SER A 386 -7.72 30.22 20.81
N SER A 387 -7.72 30.54 22.11
CA SER A 387 -8.27 31.80 22.62
C SER A 387 -7.15 32.80 22.93
N SER A 388 -7.08 33.86 22.12
CA SER A 388 -6.15 34.97 22.38
C SER A 388 -6.40 35.67 23.71
N ASP A 389 -7.59 35.53 24.30
CA ASP A 389 -7.90 36.07 25.63
C ASP A 389 -7.43 35.13 26.76
N LEU A 390 -7.44 33.81 26.55
CA LEU A 390 -6.90 32.85 27.52
C LEU A 390 -5.36 32.98 27.63
N LEU A 391 -4.68 33.23 26.51
CA LEU A 391 -3.24 33.54 26.49
C LEU A 391 -2.88 34.81 27.30
N LYS A 392 -3.81 35.76 27.45
CA LYS A 392 -3.61 36.99 28.25
C LYS A 392 -3.78 36.75 29.75
N THR A 393 -4.46 35.68 30.18
CA THR A 393 -4.64 35.35 31.61
C THR A 393 -3.51 34.54 32.22
N ILE A 394 -2.65 33.94 31.40
CA ILE A 394 -1.43 33.24 31.85
C ILE A 394 -0.48 34.24 32.49
N ASP A 395 0.03 33.94 33.70
CA ASP A 395 1.05 34.72 34.40
C ASP A 395 2.39 33.98 34.44
N ASN A 396 2.36 32.66 34.70
CA ASN A 396 3.55 31.81 34.80
C ASN A 396 3.40 30.51 34.01
N ILE A 397 4.51 29.99 33.51
CA ILE A 397 4.59 28.68 32.85
C ILE A 397 5.74 27.86 33.44
N TYR A 398 5.55 26.55 33.52
CA TYR A 398 6.53 25.58 34.02
C TYR A 398 6.73 24.50 32.96
N LEU A 399 7.97 24.05 32.81
CA LEU A 399 8.40 23.01 31.88
C LEU A 399 9.25 22.00 32.66
N LYS A 400 9.02 20.71 32.41
CA LYS A 400 9.91 19.62 32.81
C LYS A 400 10.06 18.62 31.67
N ALA A 401 11.29 18.36 31.25
CA ALA A 401 11.64 17.37 30.26
C ALA A 401 12.13 16.08 30.93
N ILE A 402 11.65 14.92 30.47
CA ILE A 402 12.11 13.61 30.94
C ILE A 402 12.45 12.74 29.72
N PRO A 403 13.71 12.34 29.51
CA PRO A 403 14.07 11.35 28.51
C PRO A 403 13.56 9.97 28.96
N VAL A 404 12.85 9.25 28.09
CA VAL A 404 12.17 7.99 28.43
C VAL A 404 12.88 6.77 27.84
N PHE A 405 13.25 6.82 26.55
CA PHE A 405 13.97 5.75 25.86
C PHE A 405 14.58 6.26 24.54
N LYS A 406 15.84 5.90 24.24
CA LYS A 406 16.61 6.47 23.11
C LYS A 406 16.50 8.00 23.08
N SER A 407 16.07 8.60 21.97
CA SER A 407 15.83 10.04 21.86
C SER A 407 14.37 10.47 22.12
N GLN A 408 13.52 9.60 22.67
CA GLN A 408 12.15 9.98 23.03
C GLN A 408 12.12 10.75 24.36
N VAL A 409 11.53 11.94 24.33
CA VAL A 409 11.44 12.84 25.49
C VAL A 409 9.98 13.19 25.74
N LYS A 410 9.53 13.08 27.00
CA LYS A 410 8.22 13.55 27.46
C LYS A 410 8.35 14.93 28.11
N LEU A 411 7.36 15.78 27.87
CA LEU A 411 7.26 17.13 28.39
C LEU A 411 6.03 17.24 29.28
N TYR A 412 6.26 17.69 30.50
CA TYR A 412 5.22 18.02 31.47
C TYR A 412 5.17 19.54 31.58
N VAL A 413 4.01 20.13 31.30
CA VAL A 413 3.84 21.58 31.23
C VAL A 413 2.63 22.00 32.06
N ASP A 414 2.86 22.99 32.92
CA ASP A 414 1.80 23.62 33.71
C ASP A 414 1.77 25.12 33.45
N VAL A 415 0.57 25.60 33.13
CA VAL A 415 0.26 26.98 32.77
C VAL A 415 -0.61 27.54 33.87
N LYS A 416 -0.24 28.67 34.48
CA LYS A 416 -0.94 29.21 35.66
C LYS A 416 -1.34 30.67 35.51
N ASP A 417 -2.50 31.01 36.07
CA ASP A 417 -2.99 32.39 36.17
C ASP A 417 -2.26 33.17 37.29
N SER A 418 -2.57 34.47 37.41
CA SER A 418 -2.00 35.35 38.45
C SER A 418 -2.51 35.09 39.87
N LEU A 419 -3.40 34.10 40.06
CA LEU A 419 -3.85 33.59 41.36
C LEU A 419 -3.20 32.23 41.69
N GLY A 420 -2.44 31.64 40.76
CA GLY A 420 -1.80 30.33 40.89
C GLY A 420 -2.65 29.14 40.48
N ASN A 421 -3.84 29.35 39.90
CA ASN A 421 -4.69 28.28 39.37
C ASN A 421 -4.13 27.75 38.05
N ASN A 422 -4.26 26.44 37.79
CA ASN A 422 -3.93 25.86 36.49
C ASN A 422 -4.96 26.30 35.42
N ILE A 423 -4.47 26.65 34.24
CA ILE A 423 -5.27 27.01 33.06
C ILE A 423 -5.33 25.81 32.12
N GLU A 424 -6.51 25.23 31.90
CA GLU A 424 -6.73 24.08 31.00
C GLU A 424 -7.28 24.50 29.62
N GLY A 425 -7.23 23.59 28.64
CA GLY A 425 -7.96 23.74 27.36
C GLY A 425 -7.27 24.55 26.27
N LEU A 426 -6.03 25.01 26.48
CA LEU A 426 -5.16 25.51 25.40
C LEU A 426 -4.87 24.40 24.38
N GLN A 427 -4.47 24.79 23.17
CA GLN A 427 -4.26 23.89 22.03
C GLN A 427 -2.77 23.78 21.68
N ALA A 428 -2.37 22.73 20.96
CA ALA A 428 -0.96 22.48 20.65
C ALA A 428 -0.24 23.64 19.94
N GLY A 429 -0.96 24.45 19.14
CA GLY A 429 -0.41 25.63 18.47
C GLY A 429 -0.15 26.84 19.37
N ASP A 430 -0.61 26.80 20.63
CA ASP A 430 -0.39 27.84 21.64
C ASP A 430 1.01 27.70 22.31
N PHE A 431 1.76 26.63 22.01
CA PHE A 431 3.06 26.28 22.60
C PHE A 431 4.14 26.15 21.51
N ASN A 432 5.28 26.80 21.68
CA ASN A 432 6.43 26.71 20.76
C ASN A 432 7.65 26.17 21.49
N PHE A 433 8.18 25.03 21.04
CA PHE A 433 9.31 24.35 21.67
C PHE A 433 10.56 24.40 20.79
N THR A 434 11.73 24.67 21.39
CA THR A 434 13.03 24.57 20.73
C THR A 434 14.01 23.77 21.58
N ASP A 435 14.66 22.77 20.98
CA ASP A 435 15.69 21.92 21.58
C ASP A 435 17.05 22.26 20.94
N ASN A 436 18.04 22.63 21.75
CA ASN A 436 19.36 23.07 21.28
C ASN A 436 19.27 24.16 20.18
N ASN A 437 18.33 25.09 20.36
CA ASN A 437 17.94 26.17 19.43
C ASN A 437 17.25 25.74 18.12
N ASN A 438 16.97 24.45 17.91
CA ASN A 438 16.20 23.96 16.77
C ASN A 438 14.72 23.83 17.15
N MET A 439 13.79 24.30 16.31
CA MET A 439 12.36 24.11 16.59
C MET A 439 11.98 22.63 16.51
N VAL A 440 11.33 22.11 17.56
CA VAL A 440 10.86 20.72 17.63
C VAL A 440 9.35 20.67 17.54
N GLN A 441 8.83 19.76 16.71
CA GLN A 441 7.40 19.47 16.70
C GLN A 441 7.11 18.46 17.81
N VAL A 442 6.20 18.84 18.71
CA VAL A 442 5.73 17.99 19.79
C VAL A 442 4.37 17.38 19.46
N LEU A 443 4.14 16.15 19.88
CA LEU A 443 2.82 15.54 19.94
C LEU A 443 2.19 15.88 21.29
N MET A 444 1.08 16.61 21.29
CA MET A 444 0.27 16.81 22.50
C MET A 444 -0.46 15.50 22.84
N GLU A 445 -0.26 15.00 24.06
CA GLU A 445 -0.88 13.77 24.56
C GLU A 445 -2.07 14.06 25.49
N SER A 446 -2.04 15.20 26.20
CA SER A 446 -3.20 15.74 26.93
C SER A 446 -3.17 17.27 27.03
N ASN A 447 -4.33 17.91 27.23
CA ASN A 447 -4.44 19.37 27.49
C ASN A 447 -5.29 19.75 28.71
N HIS A 448 -5.53 18.77 29.57
CA HIS A 448 -6.09 18.86 30.91
C HIS A 448 -5.57 17.66 31.72
N LYS A 449 -5.72 17.69 33.06
CA LYS A 449 -5.14 16.66 33.95
C LYS A 449 -5.67 15.25 33.64
N THR A 450 -4.82 14.45 33.00
CA THR A 450 -5.14 13.11 32.50
C THR A 450 -4.13 12.09 33.03
N PRO A 451 -4.34 11.51 34.23
CA PRO A 451 -3.47 10.46 34.74
C PRO A 451 -3.58 9.21 33.88
N LYS A 452 -2.42 8.68 33.48
CA LYS A 452 -2.25 7.40 32.80
C LYS A 452 -1.82 6.35 33.82
N ILE A 453 -2.53 5.23 33.91
CA ILE A 453 -2.28 4.18 34.91
C ILE A 453 -2.25 2.82 34.23
N LEU A 454 -1.21 2.03 34.53
CA LEU A 454 -1.07 0.66 34.05
C LEU A 454 -1.27 -0.35 35.17
N MET A 455 -2.32 -1.18 35.05
CA MET A 455 -2.57 -2.31 35.93
C MET A 455 -1.89 -3.58 35.40
N LEU A 456 -0.75 -3.94 35.97
CA LEU A 456 -0.17 -5.28 35.83
C LEU A 456 -0.89 -6.24 36.80
N TYR A 457 -1.23 -7.44 36.33
CA TYR A 457 -1.80 -8.47 37.20
C TYR A 457 -1.34 -9.86 36.84
N ASP A 458 -0.86 -10.60 37.84
CA ASP A 458 -0.48 -12.00 37.67
C ASP A 458 -1.71 -12.88 37.36
N VAL A 459 -1.55 -13.82 36.42
CA VAL A 459 -2.55 -14.83 36.03
C VAL A 459 -2.14 -16.27 36.37
N SER A 460 -1.09 -16.43 37.17
CA SER A 460 -0.65 -17.68 37.79
C SER A 460 -1.77 -18.39 38.56
N LEU A 461 -1.56 -19.68 38.87
CA LEU A 461 -2.54 -20.52 39.59
C LEU A 461 -2.46 -20.40 41.12
N SER A 462 -1.48 -19.68 41.65
CA SER A 462 -1.29 -19.40 43.09
C SER A 462 -2.04 -18.13 43.55
N MET A 463 -2.37 -17.23 42.62
CA MET A 463 -3.14 -16.01 42.87
C MET A 463 -4.49 -16.31 43.56
N PRO A 464 -4.85 -15.55 44.62
CA PRO A 464 -6.08 -15.75 45.36
C PRO A 464 -7.30 -15.45 44.50
N LYS A 465 -8.40 -16.16 44.77
CA LYS A 465 -9.63 -16.16 43.95
C LYS A 465 -10.20 -14.75 43.72
N GLU A 466 -10.08 -13.89 44.72
CA GLU A 466 -10.53 -12.50 44.74
C GLU A 466 -9.83 -11.66 43.67
N TYR A 467 -8.59 -12.00 43.31
CA TYR A 467 -7.75 -11.34 42.31
C TYR A 467 -7.48 -12.21 41.09
N TYR A 468 -8.40 -13.13 40.76
CA TYR A 468 -8.25 -14.06 39.63
C TYR A 468 -9.41 -13.94 38.62
N LYS A 469 -9.08 -13.93 37.32
CA LYS A 469 -10.06 -13.87 36.19
C LYS A 469 -11.14 -12.80 36.38
N GLU A 470 -12.42 -13.17 36.28
CA GLU A 470 -13.58 -12.28 36.37
C GLU A 470 -13.62 -11.43 37.65
N GLN A 471 -13.02 -11.92 38.75
CA GLN A 471 -12.96 -11.21 40.01
C GLN A 471 -11.90 -10.09 39.97
N MET A 472 -10.77 -10.32 39.28
CA MET A 472 -9.81 -9.26 38.96
C MET A 472 -10.41 -8.23 38.00
N ASP A 473 -11.12 -8.68 36.95
CA ASP A 473 -11.81 -7.76 36.04
C ASP A 473 -12.83 -6.87 36.78
N ALA A 474 -13.60 -7.44 37.72
CA ALA A 474 -14.53 -6.68 38.56
C ALA A 474 -13.81 -5.67 39.49
N PHE A 475 -12.66 -6.04 40.06
CA PHE A 475 -11.82 -5.15 40.86
C PHE A 475 -11.29 -3.96 40.01
N ILE A 476 -10.70 -4.25 38.84
CA ILE A 476 -10.15 -3.23 37.94
C ILE A 476 -11.27 -2.29 37.45
N ASN A 477 -12.41 -2.83 37.03
CA ASN A 477 -13.56 -2.02 36.62
C ASN A 477 -14.06 -1.09 37.76
N THR A 478 -14.08 -1.59 39.00
CA THR A 478 -14.50 -0.78 40.16
C THR A 478 -13.50 0.33 40.49
N LEU A 479 -12.20 0.03 40.40
CA LEU A 479 -11.13 1.01 40.55
C LEU A 479 -11.20 2.10 39.47
N GLN A 480 -11.34 1.69 38.20
CA GLN A 480 -11.48 2.57 37.05
C GLN A 480 -12.66 3.53 37.21
N GLN A 481 -13.84 3.04 37.58
CA GLN A 481 -15.03 3.88 37.80
C GLN A 481 -14.81 4.95 38.90
N LYS A 482 -14.10 4.61 39.99
CA LYS A 482 -13.77 5.62 41.02
C LYS A 482 -12.77 6.66 40.51
N ILE A 483 -11.74 6.27 39.78
CA ILE A 483 -10.73 7.23 39.26
C ILE A 483 -11.36 8.16 38.20
N LEU A 484 -12.18 7.62 37.29
CA LEU A 484 -12.94 8.39 36.30
C LEU A 484 -13.96 9.36 36.92
N THR A 485 -14.31 9.19 38.21
CA THR A 485 -15.16 10.15 38.94
C THR A 485 -14.41 11.44 39.30
N THR A 486 -13.08 11.37 39.49
CA THR A 486 -12.22 12.55 39.76
C THR A 486 -11.54 13.06 38.50
N PHE A 487 -11.10 12.16 37.62
CA PHE A 487 -10.37 12.44 36.39
C PHE A 487 -11.09 11.80 35.19
N PRO A 488 -12.10 12.46 34.58
CA PRO A 488 -12.97 11.84 33.58
C PRO A 488 -12.26 11.23 32.36
N ALA A 489 -11.09 11.78 31.96
CA ALA A 489 -10.30 11.31 30.83
C ALA A 489 -9.17 10.32 31.18
N ALA A 490 -9.05 9.90 32.44
CA ALA A 490 -7.95 9.05 32.90
C ALA A 490 -7.80 7.77 32.06
N ILE A 491 -6.59 7.53 31.55
CA ILE A 491 -6.28 6.35 30.75
C ILE A 491 -5.89 5.23 31.72
N ILE A 492 -6.64 4.13 31.73
CA ILE A 492 -6.41 3.00 32.63
C ILE A 492 -6.34 1.72 31.80
N ASP A 493 -5.11 1.30 31.51
CA ASP A 493 -4.80 0.08 30.76
C ASP A 493 -4.47 -1.08 31.71
N LYS A 494 -4.54 -2.31 31.20
CA LYS A 494 -4.21 -3.51 31.98
C LYS A 494 -3.45 -4.55 31.15
N TRP A 495 -2.40 -5.14 31.74
CA TRP A 495 -1.67 -6.26 31.15
C TRP A 495 -1.74 -7.48 32.10
N PRO A 496 -2.25 -8.64 31.65
CA PRO A 496 -2.03 -9.89 32.36
C PRO A 496 -0.56 -10.27 32.25
N THR A 497 0.06 -10.65 33.37
CA THR A 497 1.45 -11.12 33.42
C THR A 497 1.52 -12.57 33.90
N PRO A 498 2.44 -13.38 33.38
CA PRO A 498 2.99 -14.52 34.13
C PRO A 498 3.91 -14.05 35.28
N SER A 499 4.58 -15.00 35.94
CA SER A 499 5.37 -14.80 37.17
C SER A 499 6.83 -14.35 36.96
N GLU A 500 7.22 -13.94 35.74
CA GLU A 500 8.48 -13.20 35.50
C GLU A 500 8.32 -11.71 35.90
N LEU A 501 8.22 -11.43 37.20
CA LEU A 501 7.73 -10.14 37.69
C LEU A 501 8.71 -8.98 37.39
N PHE A 502 10.03 -9.21 37.45
CA PHE A 502 10.99 -8.16 37.10
C PHE A 502 10.97 -7.83 35.60
N THR A 503 10.81 -8.84 34.75
CA THR A 503 10.70 -8.69 33.29
C THR A 503 9.49 -7.85 32.90
N TRP A 504 8.33 -8.11 33.52
CA TRP A 504 7.11 -7.34 33.24
C TRP A 504 7.10 -5.96 33.90
N LEU A 505 7.70 -5.82 35.10
CA LEU A 505 7.91 -4.50 35.70
C LEU A 505 8.87 -3.65 34.87
N LEU A 506 9.94 -4.23 34.31
CA LEU A 506 10.88 -3.54 33.42
C LEU A 506 10.21 -3.09 32.12
N LYS A 507 9.39 -3.96 31.49
CA LYS A 507 8.56 -3.57 30.33
C LYS A 507 7.67 -2.38 30.67
N ALA A 508 7.05 -2.36 31.85
CA ALA A 508 6.20 -1.26 32.29
C ALA A 508 7.00 0.02 32.61
N SER A 509 8.16 -0.09 33.27
CA SER A 509 9.07 1.05 33.51
C SER A 509 9.58 1.69 32.21
N LYS A 510 9.67 0.91 31.12
CA LYS A 510 9.99 1.36 29.75
C LYS A 510 8.80 2.01 29.00
N THR A 511 7.70 2.36 29.67
CA THR A 511 6.52 3.03 29.07
C THR A 511 6.19 4.38 29.72
N ASP A 512 5.10 5.03 29.28
CA ASP A 512 4.80 6.44 29.55
C ASP A 512 3.62 6.71 30.49
N TYR A 513 3.18 5.72 31.27
CA TYR A 513 2.16 5.94 32.30
C TYR A 513 2.70 6.82 33.43
N ASP A 514 1.82 7.37 34.27
CA ASP A 514 2.21 8.14 35.47
C ASP A 514 2.24 7.24 36.72
N LEU A 515 1.66 6.04 36.65
CA LEU A 515 1.67 5.02 37.70
C LEU A 515 1.60 3.60 37.13
N ILE A 516 2.37 2.69 37.75
CA ILE A 516 2.19 1.24 37.62
C ILE A 516 1.49 0.72 38.88
N ILE A 517 0.54 -0.20 38.73
CA ILE A 517 -0.06 -0.95 39.83
C ILE A 517 0.16 -2.42 39.53
N TYR A 518 0.85 -3.16 40.38
CA TYR A 518 1.16 -4.58 40.13
C TYR A 518 0.52 -5.48 41.19
N ALA A 519 -0.53 -6.21 40.82
CA ALA A 519 -1.11 -7.26 41.66
C ALA A 519 -0.43 -8.62 41.41
N THR A 520 0.21 -9.15 42.44
CA THR A 520 0.89 -10.45 42.43
C THR A 520 1.00 -10.97 43.87
N ASP A 521 1.08 -12.30 44.03
CA ASP A 521 1.37 -12.95 45.32
C ASP A 521 2.87 -13.02 45.64
N GLY A 522 3.72 -12.66 44.68
CA GLY A 522 5.17 -12.56 44.80
C GLY A 522 5.91 -13.88 44.59
N ASP A 523 5.27 -14.90 44.02
CA ASP A 523 6.01 -16.00 43.38
C ASP A 523 6.70 -15.48 42.11
N ASN A 524 7.97 -15.86 41.87
CA ASN A 524 8.81 -15.21 40.88
C ASN A 524 9.77 -16.15 40.15
N ASP A 525 9.57 -16.33 38.84
CA ASP A 525 10.36 -17.22 37.98
C ASP A 525 11.63 -16.58 37.38
N ASP A 526 11.77 -15.24 37.45
CA ASP A 526 12.92 -14.50 36.91
C ASP A 526 13.84 -13.89 38.00
N ARG A 527 14.64 -12.88 37.65
CA ARG A 527 15.54 -12.16 38.56
C ARG A 527 15.67 -10.69 38.18
N TYR A 528 15.91 -9.85 39.19
CA TYR A 528 16.39 -8.49 39.00
C TYR A 528 17.81 -8.47 38.42
N GLU A 529 18.02 -7.64 37.39
CA GLU A 529 19.29 -7.41 36.73
C GLU A 529 19.73 -5.95 36.97
N GLU A 530 20.89 -5.76 37.61
CA GLU A 530 21.34 -4.46 38.13
C GLU A 530 21.61 -3.41 37.02
N GLU A 531 21.97 -3.86 35.81
CA GLU A 531 22.13 -2.99 34.63
C GLU A 531 20.86 -2.24 34.21
N ASN A 532 19.67 -2.74 34.60
CA ASN A 532 18.39 -2.09 34.31
C ASN A 532 17.97 -1.04 35.37
N TYR A 533 18.76 -0.82 36.44
CA TYR A 533 18.38 0.06 37.57
C TYR A 533 17.90 1.45 37.14
N THR A 534 18.65 2.12 36.27
CA THR A 534 18.34 3.47 35.75
C THR A 534 16.99 3.49 35.03
N THR A 535 16.64 2.42 34.33
CA THR A 535 15.36 2.30 33.61
C THR A 535 14.18 2.17 34.56
N TYR A 536 14.31 1.42 35.68
CA TYR A 536 13.28 1.38 36.71
C TYR A 536 13.12 2.72 37.42
N GLN A 537 14.22 3.43 37.70
CA GLN A 537 14.24 4.72 38.40
C GLN A 537 13.66 5.88 37.57
N ASN A 538 13.89 5.87 36.25
CA ASN A 538 13.35 6.88 35.32
C ASN A 538 11.90 6.57 34.90
N GLY A 539 11.45 5.33 35.10
CA GLY A 539 10.09 4.88 34.79
C GLY A 539 9.04 5.35 35.81
N PRO A 540 7.77 4.94 35.64
CA PRO A 540 6.69 5.34 36.53
C PRO A 540 6.77 4.62 37.90
N PRO A 541 6.38 5.27 39.01
CA PRO A 541 6.34 4.65 40.32
C PRO A 541 5.36 3.47 40.36
N ALA A 542 5.72 2.41 41.08
CA ALA A 542 4.92 1.19 41.16
C ALA A 542 4.28 0.95 42.54
N LEU A 543 2.94 0.83 42.58
CA LEU A 543 2.21 0.30 43.74
C LEU A 543 2.17 -1.22 43.66
N ILE A 544 3.01 -1.88 44.45
CA ILE A 544 3.14 -3.34 44.47
C ILE A 544 2.09 -3.92 45.44
N LEU A 545 0.99 -4.44 44.89
CA LEU A 545 -0.14 -4.97 45.65
C LEU A 545 0.14 -6.43 46.06
N ASN A 546 0.63 -6.62 47.28
CA ASN A 546 0.87 -7.93 47.90
C ASN A 546 -0.49 -8.57 48.29
N VAL A 547 -1.06 -9.37 47.37
CA VAL A 547 -2.43 -9.89 47.50
C VAL A 547 -2.58 -10.96 48.59
N ASN A 548 -1.54 -11.76 48.83
CA ASN A 548 -1.53 -12.85 49.82
C ASN A 548 -0.95 -12.41 51.19
N ASN A 549 -0.49 -11.17 51.32
CA ASN A 549 0.22 -10.62 52.49
C ASN A 549 1.32 -11.56 53.03
N SER A 550 2.13 -12.11 52.12
CA SER A 550 3.17 -13.08 52.47
C SER A 550 4.31 -12.41 53.25
N GLU A 551 4.60 -12.94 54.46
CA GLU A 551 5.76 -12.55 55.27
C GLU A 551 6.99 -13.45 55.02
N ALA A 552 6.93 -14.36 54.04
CA ALA A 552 8.05 -15.23 53.70
C ALA A 552 9.24 -14.38 53.18
N SER A 553 10.42 -14.55 53.79
CA SER A 553 11.54 -13.60 53.61
C SER A 553 12.01 -13.42 52.16
N HIS A 554 11.81 -14.40 51.28
CA HIS A 554 12.14 -14.28 49.84
C HIS A 554 11.06 -13.49 49.10
N VAL A 555 9.78 -13.85 49.24
CA VAL A 555 8.64 -13.11 48.69
C VAL A 555 8.64 -11.65 49.13
N LYS A 556 8.90 -11.39 50.42
CA LYS A 556 9.02 -10.03 50.94
C LYS A 556 10.20 -9.29 50.29
N GLN A 557 11.36 -9.94 50.13
CA GLN A 557 12.50 -9.32 49.45
C GLN A 557 12.18 -8.99 47.99
N THR A 558 11.41 -9.83 47.27
CA THR A 558 10.92 -9.51 45.92
C THR A 558 10.09 -8.22 45.92
N PHE A 559 9.04 -8.13 46.76
CA PHE A 559 8.18 -6.96 46.86
C PHE A 559 8.92 -5.68 47.26
N ASP A 560 9.74 -5.75 48.33
CA ASP A 560 10.54 -4.62 48.82
C ASP A 560 11.50 -4.14 47.73
N THR A 561 12.08 -5.05 46.93
CA THR A 561 12.98 -4.72 45.81
C THR A 561 12.22 -4.06 44.64
N MET A 562 11.09 -4.63 44.21
CA MET A 562 10.25 -4.08 43.13
C MET A 562 9.78 -2.65 43.44
N ALA A 563 9.38 -2.39 44.69
CA ALA A 563 9.03 -1.05 45.14
C ALA A 563 10.25 -0.12 45.19
N GLN A 564 11.38 -0.57 45.74
CA GLN A 564 12.59 0.25 45.86
C GLN A 564 13.14 0.69 44.50
N ILE A 565 13.27 -0.22 43.52
CA ILE A 565 13.89 0.11 42.22
C ILE A 565 13.03 1.07 41.39
N THR A 566 11.72 1.14 41.63
CA THR A 566 10.77 2.03 40.92
C THR A 566 10.40 3.29 41.71
N ASN A 567 10.99 3.56 42.87
CA ASN A 567 10.57 4.64 43.78
C ASN A 567 9.08 4.54 44.22
N GLY A 568 8.54 3.31 44.23
CA GLY A 568 7.17 2.98 44.59
C GLY A 568 6.99 2.57 46.06
N GLU A 569 5.89 1.87 46.35
CA GLU A 569 5.60 1.31 47.68
C GLU A 569 4.85 -0.03 47.62
N VAL A 570 5.02 -0.85 48.67
CA VAL A 570 4.26 -2.10 48.83
C VAL A 570 2.93 -1.82 49.54
N VAL A 571 1.84 -2.34 49.00
CA VAL A 571 0.47 -2.21 49.53
C VAL A 571 -0.06 -3.58 49.91
N SER A 572 -0.48 -3.77 51.16
CA SER A 572 -1.20 -4.99 51.55
C SER A 572 -2.57 -5.03 50.88
N ALA A 573 -2.84 -6.08 50.10
CA ALA A 573 -4.02 -6.17 49.25
C ALA A 573 -5.15 -7.08 49.77
N MET A 574 -5.12 -7.47 51.05
CA MET A 574 -6.12 -8.38 51.65
C MET A 574 -7.58 -7.87 51.59
N GLU A 575 -7.80 -6.56 51.45
CA GLU A 575 -9.15 -5.96 51.41
C GLU A 575 -9.29 -5.01 50.21
N GLN A 576 -9.89 -5.50 49.12
CA GLN A 576 -10.05 -4.77 47.84
C GLN A 576 -10.59 -3.35 47.98
N ASN A 577 -11.56 -3.10 48.86
CA ASN A 577 -12.10 -1.75 49.07
C ASN A 577 -11.05 -0.78 49.64
N LYS A 578 -10.21 -1.23 50.58
CA LYS A 578 -9.12 -0.43 51.16
C LYS A 578 -8.00 -0.19 50.15
N VAL A 579 -7.72 -1.18 49.28
CA VAL A 579 -6.78 -1.01 48.16
C VAL A 579 -7.28 0.07 47.20
N ILE A 580 -8.55 -0.02 46.77
CA ILE A 580 -9.17 0.96 45.89
C ILE A 580 -9.16 2.36 46.52
N GLU A 581 -9.44 2.47 47.83
CA GLU A 581 -9.36 3.75 48.55
C GLU A 581 -7.94 4.30 48.63
N LYS A 582 -6.93 3.45 48.89
CA LYS A 582 -5.51 3.88 48.91
C LYS A 582 -5.03 4.31 47.52
N VAL A 583 -5.34 3.54 46.47
CA VAL A 583 -4.95 3.87 45.09
C VAL A 583 -5.62 5.17 44.63
N VAL A 584 -6.93 5.34 44.87
CA VAL A 584 -7.62 6.61 44.53
C VAL A 584 -7.03 7.78 45.31
N ALA A 585 -6.70 7.61 46.60
CA ALA A 585 -6.03 8.65 47.37
C ALA A 585 -4.63 8.98 46.81
N TYR A 586 -3.86 7.97 46.39
CA TYR A 586 -2.54 8.14 45.78
C TYR A 586 -2.65 8.89 44.44
N VAL A 587 -3.55 8.48 43.53
CA VAL A 587 -3.83 9.15 42.26
C VAL A 587 -4.29 10.60 42.46
N ASN A 588 -5.16 10.86 43.42
CA ASN A 588 -5.59 12.22 43.78
C ASN A 588 -4.47 13.08 44.39
N SER A 589 -3.33 12.50 44.77
CA SER A 589 -2.16 13.19 45.33
C SER A 589 -0.98 13.31 44.37
N MET A 590 -1.06 12.73 43.17
CA MET A 590 -0.04 12.87 42.13
C MET A 590 0.03 14.30 41.58
N ASP A 591 1.24 14.78 41.31
CA ASP A 591 1.47 16.04 40.59
C ASP A 591 1.31 15.82 39.08
N ILE A 592 0.09 15.51 38.64
CA ILE A 592 -0.26 15.37 37.22
C ILE A 592 -0.29 16.76 36.58
N SER A 593 0.65 17.04 35.69
CA SER A 593 0.67 18.28 34.91
C SER A 593 -0.54 18.43 34.00
N THR A 594 -0.91 19.68 33.76
CA THR A 594 -2.10 20.05 32.97
C THR A 594 -1.96 19.68 31.50
N TYR A 595 -0.77 19.86 30.92
CA TYR A 595 -0.46 19.52 29.54
C TYR A 595 0.67 18.49 29.52
N THR A 596 0.51 17.47 28.71
CA THR A 596 1.58 16.50 28.43
C THR A 596 1.86 16.45 26.94
N PHE A 597 3.14 16.42 26.57
CA PHE A 597 3.59 16.28 25.20
C PHE A 597 4.71 15.25 25.10
N SER A 598 5.03 14.78 23.89
CA SER A 598 6.27 14.04 23.63
C SER A 598 6.85 14.34 22.24
N TYR A 599 8.16 14.19 22.08
CA TYR A 599 8.86 14.32 20.80
C TYR A 599 10.07 13.39 20.72
N TYR A 600 10.68 13.30 19.54
CA TYR A 600 12.01 12.71 19.36
C TYR A 600 13.03 13.83 19.17
N THR A 601 14.12 13.80 19.95
CA THR A 601 15.26 14.72 19.81
C THR A 601 16.38 14.13 18.96
N THR A 602 17.46 14.89 18.77
CA THR A 602 18.70 14.46 18.10
C THR A 602 19.45 13.42 18.95
N THR A 603 20.54 12.85 18.43
CA THR A 603 21.42 11.93 19.17
C THR A 603 22.55 12.67 19.89
N ASP A 604 22.33 13.93 20.26
CA ASP A 604 23.27 14.68 21.08
C ASP A 604 23.21 14.16 22.53
N LYS A 605 24.23 14.48 23.34
CA LYS A 605 24.25 14.01 24.73
C LYS A 605 23.50 14.93 25.68
N GLU A 606 23.62 16.24 25.48
CA GLU A 606 23.11 17.27 26.38
C GLU A 606 22.16 18.19 25.60
N HIS A 607 21.04 18.52 26.23
CA HIS A 607 19.93 19.24 25.61
C HIS A 607 19.45 20.39 26.47
N GLU A 608 19.36 21.58 25.88
CA GLU A 608 18.60 22.72 26.41
C GLU A 608 17.28 22.82 25.67
N LEU A 609 16.17 22.59 26.39
CA LEU A 609 14.81 22.70 25.86
C LEU A 609 14.14 23.96 26.39
N ILE A 610 13.59 24.76 25.47
CA ILE A 610 12.91 26.01 25.76
C ILE A 610 11.47 25.94 25.25
N LEU A 611 10.49 26.25 26.11
CA LEU A 611 9.11 26.53 25.77
C LEU A 611 8.88 28.05 25.74
N ASN A 612 8.27 28.54 24.66
CA ASN A 612 7.77 29.90 24.52
C ASN A 612 6.27 29.89 24.15
N MET A 613 5.45 30.71 24.81
CA MET A 613 4.01 30.83 24.51
C MET A 613 3.60 32.23 24.00
N ASP A 614 4.37 33.26 24.33
CA ASP A 614 4.32 34.55 23.64
C ASP A 614 5.74 35.03 23.33
N THR A 615 5.88 36.06 22.50
CA THR A 615 7.18 36.40 21.90
C THR A 615 8.20 37.03 22.86
N LYS A 616 7.82 37.40 24.11
CA LYS A 616 8.69 38.22 25.01
C LYS A 616 8.49 38.07 26.53
N ARG A 617 7.46 37.37 27.00
CA ARG A 617 7.06 37.36 28.43
C ARG A 617 6.95 35.94 29.01
N LEU A 618 6.43 34.98 28.25
CA LEU A 618 6.23 33.61 28.71
C LEU A 618 7.25 32.65 28.10
N GLN A 619 8.35 32.45 28.82
CA GLN A 619 9.42 31.49 28.51
C GLN A 619 9.71 30.60 29.72
N ALA A 620 9.91 29.30 29.48
CA ALA A 620 10.46 28.34 30.45
C ALA A 620 11.56 27.50 29.78
N THR A 621 12.58 27.12 30.55
CA THR A 621 13.71 26.31 30.08
C THR A 621 13.95 25.15 31.04
N ASP A 622 14.28 23.98 30.51
CA ASP A 622 14.77 22.82 31.27
C ASP A 622 15.92 22.14 30.51
N THR A 623 16.73 21.35 31.19
CA THR A 623 17.90 20.67 30.60
C THR A 623 17.95 19.19 30.95
N PHE A 624 18.23 18.34 29.96
CA PHE A 624 18.32 16.89 30.16
C PHE A 624 19.52 16.28 29.43
N THR A 625 19.83 15.02 29.76
CA THR A 625 20.95 14.26 29.18
C THR A 625 20.43 12.93 28.65
N LEU A 626 20.84 12.53 27.45
CA LEU A 626 20.58 11.18 26.91
C LEU A 626 21.66 10.19 27.35
N ASP A 627 21.25 8.93 27.59
CA ASP A 627 22.21 7.84 27.77
C ASP A 627 22.66 7.31 26.40
N THR A 628 23.87 7.70 26.00
CA THR A 628 24.47 7.29 24.73
C THR A 628 25.08 5.87 24.77
N THR A 629 24.85 5.09 25.83
CA THR A 629 25.36 3.71 25.98
C THR A 629 24.31 2.62 25.70
N GLU A 630 23.05 2.99 25.46
CA GLU A 630 21.98 2.04 25.13
C GLU A 630 22.32 1.16 23.91
N ASN A 631 21.94 -0.12 23.98
CA ASN A 631 22.08 -1.03 22.85
C ASN A 631 21.12 -0.64 21.72
N MET A 632 21.66 0.01 20.68
CA MET A 632 20.93 0.45 19.48
C MET A 632 20.08 -0.64 18.82
N GLN A 633 20.43 -1.93 18.95
CA GLN A 633 19.65 -3.05 18.40
C GLN A 633 18.41 -3.39 19.24
N GLU A 634 18.40 -3.13 20.56
CA GLU A 634 17.23 -3.39 21.39
C GLU A 634 16.08 -2.43 21.02
N LEU A 635 14.85 -2.94 21.11
CA LEU A 635 13.61 -2.22 20.87
C LEU A 635 12.65 -2.54 22.03
N ASN A 636 12.28 -1.52 22.80
CA ASN A 636 11.44 -1.66 23.99
C ASN A 636 9.96 -1.38 23.70
N GLN A 637 9.69 -0.29 22.97
CA GLN A 637 8.36 0.05 22.44
C GLN A 637 8.48 0.35 20.94
N GLY A 638 7.39 0.16 20.19
CA GLY A 638 7.35 0.29 18.73
C GLY A 638 6.53 -0.81 18.07
N ILE A 639 5.94 -0.50 16.91
CA ILE A 639 5.34 -1.52 16.05
C ILE A 639 6.46 -2.34 15.40
N ILE A 640 6.47 -3.65 15.63
CA ILE A 640 7.53 -4.58 15.16
C ILE A 640 7.21 -5.27 13.85
N GLY A 641 5.96 -5.25 13.40
CA GLY A 641 5.59 -5.82 12.11
C GLY A 641 4.20 -5.41 11.66
N LEU A 642 4.04 -5.38 10.34
CA LEU A 642 2.80 -5.12 9.63
C LEU A 642 2.44 -6.33 8.77
N TYR A 643 1.19 -6.77 8.86
CA TYR A 643 0.71 -8.00 8.24
C TYR A 643 -0.53 -7.73 7.41
N LEU A 644 -0.70 -8.56 6.39
CA LEU A 644 -1.90 -8.66 5.58
C LEU A 644 -2.53 -10.03 5.81
N ASP A 645 -3.81 -10.06 6.12
CA ASP A 645 -4.69 -11.20 5.88
C ASP A 645 -5.64 -10.85 4.72
N LEU A 646 -5.43 -11.50 3.58
CA LEU A 646 -6.30 -11.40 2.41
C LEU A 646 -7.21 -12.63 2.36
N LYS A 647 -8.51 -12.42 2.14
CA LYS A 647 -9.50 -13.48 2.00
C LYS A 647 -10.31 -13.28 0.72
N ILE A 648 -10.50 -14.35 -0.03
CA ILE A 648 -11.22 -14.36 -1.32
C ILE A 648 -12.11 -15.60 -1.36
N GLY A 649 -13.42 -15.43 -1.16
CA GLY A 649 -14.34 -16.54 -0.95
C GLY A 649 -13.86 -17.47 0.18
N ASN A 650 -13.39 -18.66 -0.19
CA ASN A 650 -12.85 -19.68 0.74
C ASN A 650 -11.30 -19.68 0.85
N LYS A 651 -10.57 -18.91 0.04
CA LYS A 651 -9.11 -18.76 0.16
C LYS A 651 -8.78 -17.77 1.29
N LYS A 652 -7.71 -18.05 2.04
CA LYS A 652 -7.03 -17.09 2.93
C LYS A 652 -5.54 -17.10 2.62
N ILE A 653 -4.92 -15.92 2.59
CA ILE A 653 -3.51 -15.70 2.29
C ILE A 653 -2.99 -14.68 3.30
N LYS A 654 -2.00 -15.08 4.12
CA LYS A 654 -1.32 -14.18 5.05
C LYS A 654 0.05 -13.77 4.49
N ARG A 655 0.45 -12.51 4.69
CA ARG A 655 1.78 -11.97 4.37
C ARG A 655 2.31 -11.13 5.51
N VAL A 656 3.64 -11.09 5.64
CA VAL A 656 4.35 -10.01 6.33
C VAL A 656 4.60 -8.95 5.27
N LEU A 657 4.14 -7.72 5.49
CA LEU A 657 4.40 -6.62 4.57
C LEU A 657 5.75 -5.97 4.90
N ALA A 658 6.01 -5.78 6.20
CA ALA A 658 7.28 -5.34 6.78
C ALA A 658 7.45 -5.85 8.22
N GLY A 659 8.68 -5.92 8.70
CA GLY A 659 9.06 -6.15 10.10
C GLY A 659 9.37 -7.60 10.47
N TRP A 660 8.94 -8.01 11.67
CA TRP A 660 9.21 -9.31 12.28
C TRP A 660 8.21 -10.37 11.80
N ASP A 661 8.68 -11.57 11.48
CA ASP A 661 7.82 -12.70 11.08
C ASP A 661 7.56 -13.65 12.26
N PRO A 662 6.40 -13.61 12.94
CA PRO A 662 6.11 -14.48 14.08
C PRO A 662 6.12 -15.98 13.75
N VAL A 663 6.09 -16.35 12.47
CA VAL A 663 6.13 -17.75 12.02
C VAL A 663 7.58 -18.20 11.83
N THR A 664 8.39 -17.50 11.03
CA THR A 664 9.78 -17.92 10.74
C THR A 664 10.84 -17.40 11.70
N GLN A 665 10.51 -16.41 12.54
CA GLN A 665 11.41 -15.76 13.50
C GLN A 665 10.94 -15.95 14.95
N LYS A 666 10.08 -16.95 15.22
CA LYS A 666 9.46 -17.20 16.54
C LYS A 666 10.47 -17.22 17.71
N ASN A 667 11.65 -17.80 17.50
CA ASN A 667 12.68 -17.94 18.54
C ASN A 667 13.71 -16.78 18.52
N ILE A 668 13.45 -15.72 17.75
CA ILE A 668 14.34 -14.56 17.56
C ILE A 668 13.60 -13.32 18.08
N LYS A 669 14.12 -12.70 19.14
CA LYS A 669 13.57 -11.45 19.71
C LYS A 669 13.54 -10.35 18.62
N PRO A 670 12.43 -9.62 18.45
CA PRO A 670 12.37 -8.47 17.55
C PRO A 670 13.44 -7.42 17.89
N ILE A 671 14.02 -6.80 16.87
CA ILE A 671 15.08 -5.78 17.01
C ILE A 671 14.67 -4.47 16.35
N ASN A 672 15.44 -3.40 16.61
CA ASN A 672 15.19 -2.06 16.08
C ASN A 672 15.07 -2.02 14.53
N ALA A 673 15.73 -2.93 13.81
CA ALA A 673 15.61 -3.06 12.36
C ALA A 673 14.16 -3.41 11.91
N ASN A 674 13.43 -4.26 12.66
CA ASN A 674 12.04 -4.60 12.33
C ASN A 674 11.12 -3.38 12.46
N PHE A 675 11.37 -2.51 13.45
CA PHE A 675 10.66 -1.24 13.61
C PHE A 675 10.99 -0.23 12.51
N LEU A 676 12.25 -0.14 12.07
CA LEU A 676 12.63 0.73 10.95
C LEU A 676 12.04 0.26 9.62
N ASP A 677 11.95 -1.05 9.40
CA ASP A 677 11.30 -1.65 8.23
C ASP A 677 9.80 -1.32 8.16
N VAL A 678 9.11 -1.44 9.32
CA VAL A 678 7.72 -0.97 9.52
C VAL A 678 7.58 0.53 9.28
N LYS A 679 8.43 1.37 9.91
CA LYS A 679 8.40 2.84 9.74
C LYS A 679 8.57 3.22 8.26
N SER A 680 9.47 2.55 7.55
CA SER A 680 9.72 2.76 6.11
C SER A 680 8.51 2.38 5.26
N LEU A 681 7.80 1.29 5.61
CA LEU A 681 6.56 0.90 4.92
C LEU A 681 5.38 1.84 5.24
N LEU A 682 5.26 2.34 6.47
CA LEU A 682 4.22 3.32 6.83
C LEU A 682 4.38 4.63 6.05
N PHE A 683 5.61 5.04 5.75
CA PHE A 683 5.82 6.14 4.81
C PHE A 683 5.50 5.77 3.36
N GLY A 684 5.94 4.62 2.85
CA GLY A 684 5.84 4.29 1.42
C GLY A 684 4.49 3.73 0.94
N GLY A 685 3.89 2.78 1.67
CA GLY A 685 2.60 2.15 1.34
C GLY A 685 2.66 0.91 0.43
N CYS A 686 1.47 0.40 0.08
CA CYS A 686 1.27 -0.75 -0.83
C CYS A 686 0.12 -0.50 -1.81
N THR A 687 0.33 -0.69 -3.12
CA THR A 687 -0.78 -0.76 -4.09
C THR A 687 -1.16 -2.20 -4.39
N PHE A 688 -2.44 -2.53 -4.27
CA PHE A 688 -3.06 -3.79 -4.65
C PHE A 688 -3.72 -3.65 -6.03
N TYR A 689 -3.23 -4.39 -7.01
CA TYR A 689 -3.76 -4.42 -8.39
C TYR A 689 -4.67 -5.63 -8.61
N PHE A 690 -5.85 -5.42 -9.19
CA PHE A 690 -6.89 -6.44 -9.36
C PHE A 690 -7.27 -6.64 -10.83
N GLU A 691 -7.08 -7.85 -11.35
CA GLU A 691 -7.36 -8.17 -12.75
C GLU A 691 -8.08 -9.50 -12.92
N GLY A 692 -8.92 -9.60 -13.94
CA GLY A 692 -9.66 -10.84 -14.25
C GLY A 692 -8.82 -11.78 -15.11
N GLU A 693 -8.45 -11.28 -16.29
CA GLU A 693 -7.24 -11.66 -17.02
C GLU A 693 -6.39 -10.39 -17.18
N GLY A 694 -5.15 -10.52 -17.65
CA GLY A 694 -4.33 -9.34 -17.93
C GLY A 694 -4.99 -8.40 -18.97
N PRO A 695 -5.05 -7.09 -18.71
CA PRO A 695 -5.70 -6.11 -19.59
C PRO A 695 -5.06 -6.06 -20.98
N THR A 696 -5.82 -5.67 -22.00
CA THR A 696 -5.23 -5.45 -23.33
C THR A 696 -4.16 -4.36 -23.24
N LEU A 697 -3.12 -4.44 -24.07
CA LEU A 697 -1.99 -3.51 -23.98
C LEU A 697 -2.46 -2.06 -24.20
N ALA A 698 -3.47 -1.86 -25.05
CA ALA A 698 -4.08 -0.55 -25.21
C ALA A 698 -4.84 -0.07 -23.95
N ALA A 699 -5.53 -0.95 -23.23
CA ALA A 699 -6.19 -0.59 -21.97
C ALA A 699 -5.16 -0.18 -20.89
N THR A 700 -4.08 -0.94 -20.70
CA THR A 700 -3.07 -0.63 -19.67
C THR A 700 -2.28 0.65 -19.96
N ILE A 701 -2.06 0.99 -21.24
CA ILE A 701 -1.45 2.28 -21.62
C ILE A 701 -2.47 3.42 -21.48
N ALA A 702 -3.76 3.17 -21.78
CA ALA A 702 -4.81 4.15 -21.54
C ALA A 702 -4.97 4.47 -20.05
N ASP A 703 -4.84 3.49 -19.16
CA ASP A 703 -4.85 3.70 -17.72
C ASP A 703 -3.70 4.62 -17.26
N LEU A 704 -2.46 4.38 -17.74
CA LEU A 704 -1.31 5.25 -17.47
C LEU A 704 -1.56 6.68 -17.98
N LEU A 705 -2.13 6.84 -19.18
CA LEU A 705 -2.43 8.15 -19.76
C LEU A 705 -3.56 8.87 -19.00
N LYS A 706 -4.63 8.16 -18.61
CA LYS A 706 -5.71 8.69 -17.76
C LYS A 706 -5.17 9.13 -16.39
N PHE A 707 -4.29 8.34 -15.77
CA PHE A 707 -3.59 8.70 -14.53
C PHE A 707 -2.75 9.98 -14.72
N LYS A 708 -1.90 10.05 -15.74
CA LYS A 708 -1.09 11.25 -16.04
C LYS A 708 -1.93 12.46 -16.46
N LEU A 709 -3.14 12.27 -16.96
CA LEU A 709 -4.11 13.35 -17.21
C LEU A 709 -4.88 13.79 -15.95
N SER A 710 -4.91 13.00 -14.87
CA SER A 710 -5.55 13.40 -13.61
C SER A 710 -4.78 14.51 -12.86
N THR A 711 -3.45 14.60 -13.03
CA THR A 711 -2.64 15.68 -12.43
C THR A 711 -2.77 17.02 -13.17
N ARG A 712 -3.53 17.05 -14.26
CA ARG A 712 -3.63 18.20 -15.18
C ARG A 712 -4.15 19.47 -14.52
N ALA A 713 -5.11 19.38 -13.61
CA ALA A 713 -5.74 20.55 -13.00
C ALA A 713 -4.73 21.42 -12.24
N TRP A 714 -3.90 20.81 -11.38
CA TRP A 714 -2.82 21.53 -10.71
C TRP A 714 -1.61 21.77 -11.62
N GLY A 715 -1.32 20.83 -12.52
CA GLY A 715 -0.15 20.90 -13.40
C GLY A 715 -0.22 21.99 -14.47
N GLU A 716 -1.39 22.26 -15.05
CA GLU A 716 -1.54 23.37 -16.01
C GLU A 716 -1.58 24.73 -15.30
N ALA A 717 -2.21 24.82 -14.12
CA ALA A 717 -2.18 26.03 -13.29
C ALA A 717 -0.74 26.41 -12.88
N LEU A 718 0.07 25.43 -12.48
CA LEU A 718 1.50 25.64 -12.18
C LEU A 718 2.29 26.10 -13.42
N LEU A 719 1.92 25.64 -14.62
CA LEU A 719 2.52 26.10 -15.89
C LEU A 719 2.00 27.48 -16.35
N ASP A 720 0.94 28.03 -15.73
CA ASP A 720 0.41 29.39 -15.91
C ASP A 720 0.85 30.35 -14.79
N ASP A 721 1.78 29.93 -13.92
CA ASP A 721 2.18 30.63 -12.69
C ASP A 721 1.03 30.89 -11.68
N ASP A 722 -0.13 30.24 -11.85
CA ASP A 722 -1.27 30.29 -10.91
C ASP A 722 -1.06 29.28 -9.77
N VAL A 723 -0.18 29.67 -8.83
CA VAL A 723 0.15 28.89 -7.64
C VAL A 723 -1.06 28.66 -6.73
N ALA A 724 -2.05 29.57 -6.73
CA ALA A 724 -3.23 29.46 -5.89
C ALA A 724 -4.17 28.34 -6.38
N THR A 725 -4.52 28.34 -7.67
CA THR A 725 -5.28 27.24 -8.28
C THR A 725 -4.47 25.95 -8.25
N ALA A 726 -3.16 26.00 -8.52
CA ALA A 726 -2.30 24.81 -8.46
C ALA A 726 -2.34 24.14 -7.08
N LYS A 727 -2.24 24.92 -6.00
CA LYS A 727 -2.41 24.41 -4.63
C LYS A 727 -3.80 23.81 -4.42
N THR A 728 -4.87 24.55 -4.70
CA THR A 728 -6.25 24.10 -4.44
C THR A 728 -6.66 22.87 -5.25
N GLU A 729 -6.14 22.69 -6.47
CA GLU A 729 -6.37 21.48 -7.26
C GLU A 729 -5.50 20.30 -6.80
N PHE A 730 -4.30 20.56 -6.25
CA PHE A 730 -3.43 19.54 -5.68
C PHE A 730 -3.94 19.01 -4.33
N GLU A 731 -4.51 19.89 -3.48
CA GLU A 731 -5.12 19.54 -2.19
C GLU A 731 -6.33 18.60 -2.29
N LYS A 732 -6.87 18.38 -3.50
CA LYS A 732 -7.92 17.37 -3.76
C LYS A 732 -7.37 15.94 -3.86
N GLY A 733 -6.04 15.79 -3.85
CA GLY A 733 -5.36 14.52 -4.05
C GLY A 733 -5.32 14.08 -5.51
N GLY A 734 -4.68 12.94 -5.74
CA GLY A 734 -4.60 12.29 -7.05
C GLY A 734 -4.71 10.79 -6.92
N MET A 735 -4.94 10.11 -8.04
CA MET A 735 -4.75 8.66 -8.10
C MET A 735 -3.25 8.33 -8.05
N GLN A 736 -2.94 7.08 -7.74
CA GLN A 736 -1.61 6.49 -7.82
C GLN A 736 -1.57 5.50 -8.99
N TYR A 737 -0.43 5.33 -9.65
CA TYR A 737 -0.25 4.22 -10.60
C TYR A 737 1.24 3.96 -10.81
N HIS A 738 1.70 2.74 -10.59
CA HIS A 738 3.11 2.39 -10.82
C HIS A 738 3.30 1.91 -12.26
N PRO A 739 4.12 2.57 -13.10
CA PRO A 739 4.31 2.17 -14.51
C PRO A 739 4.75 0.70 -14.68
N ASN A 740 5.46 0.15 -13.70
CA ASN A 740 5.86 -1.26 -13.64
C ASN A 740 4.68 -2.25 -13.68
N ALA A 741 3.49 -1.84 -13.21
CA ALA A 741 2.27 -2.66 -13.25
C ALA A 741 1.85 -3.02 -14.68
N ILE A 742 2.20 -2.19 -15.69
CA ILE A 742 1.91 -2.42 -17.10
C ILE A 742 2.52 -3.75 -17.58
N LEU A 743 3.76 -4.06 -17.16
CA LEU A 743 4.44 -5.30 -17.55
C LEU A 743 4.04 -6.47 -16.66
N LEU A 744 3.93 -6.24 -15.34
CA LEU A 744 3.63 -7.29 -14.36
C LEU A 744 2.20 -7.84 -14.58
N MET A 745 1.19 -6.96 -14.61
CA MET A 745 -0.21 -7.35 -14.76
C MET A 745 -0.61 -7.73 -16.19
N ALA A 746 0.27 -7.59 -17.18
CA ALA A 746 0.00 -7.92 -18.59
C ALA A 746 -0.56 -9.35 -18.80
N PRO A 747 -1.30 -9.62 -19.89
CA PRO A 747 -1.79 -10.96 -20.24
C PRO A 747 -0.64 -11.90 -20.60
N ILE A 748 -0.87 -13.21 -20.48
CA ILE A 748 0.12 -14.24 -20.83
C ILE A 748 0.25 -14.35 -22.36
N GLU A 749 1.47 -14.26 -22.87
CA GLU A 749 1.75 -14.40 -24.31
C GLU A 749 1.55 -15.84 -24.76
N ASN A 750 0.90 -16.02 -25.91
CA ASN A 750 0.51 -17.33 -26.44
C ASN A 750 -0.28 -18.19 -25.42
N GLY A 751 -1.08 -17.55 -24.54
CA GLY A 751 -1.96 -18.22 -23.59
C GLY A 751 -3.11 -18.98 -24.25
N ILE A 752 -3.53 -18.55 -25.46
CA ILE A 752 -4.51 -19.22 -26.30
C ILE A 752 -3.86 -19.55 -27.65
N THR A 753 -3.95 -20.80 -28.07
CA THR A 753 -3.48 -21.32 -29.36
C THR A 753 -4.54 -22.24 -29.98
N ASN A 754 -4.27 -22.77 -31.17
CA ASN A 754 -5.12 -23.76 -31.83
C ASN A 754 -5.22 -25.13 -31.10
N SER A 755 -4.42 -25.36 -30.07
CA SER A 755 -4.26 -26.66 -29.42
C SER A 755 -4.12 -26.60 -27.90
N THR A 756 -3.89 -25.41 -27.33
CA THR A 756 -3.81 -25.13 -25.89
C THR A 756 -4.55 -23.83 -25.53
N TYR A 757 -5.13 -23.78 -24.34
CA TYR A 757 -5.81 -22.60 -23.79
C TYR A 757 -5.48 -22.53 -22.30
N THR A 758 -5.10 -21.36 -21.80
CA THR A 758 -4.68 -21.12 -20.40
C THR A 758 -5.36 -19.88 -19.86
N PHE A 759 -6.00 -19.98 -18.70
CA PHE A 759 -6.77 -18.89 -18.10
C PHE A 759 -6.73 -18.89 -16.57
N ALA A 760 -6.86 -17.70 -15.97
CA ALA A 760 -7.03 -17.50 -14.54
C ALA A 760 -8.45 -17.96 -14.16
N SER A 761 -8.57 -18.94 -13.27
CA SER A 761 -9.88 -19.41 -12.83
C SER A 761 -10.54 -18.44 -11.86
N GLY A 762 -9.77 -17.84 -10.93
CA GLY A 762 -10.17 -16.76 -10.02
C GLY A 762 -9.55 -15.40 -10.37
N ILE A 763 -9.69 -14.42 -9.47
CA ILE A 763 -9.12 -13.07 -9.61
C ILE A 763 -7.59 -13.08 -9.49
N ARG A 764 -6.88 -12.32 -10.33
CA ARG A 764 -5.43 -12.09 -10.24
C ARG A 764 -5.17 -10.89 -9.32
N ILE A 765 -4.33 -11.06 -8.30
CA ILE A 765 -3.94 -9.96 -7.40
C ILE A 765 -2.41 -9.87 -7.31
N GLY A 766 -1.89 -8.66 -7.53
CA GLY A 766 -0.50 -8.31 -7.28
C GLY A 766 -0.38 -7.21 -6.22
N ILE A 767 0.55 -7.36 -5.27
CA ILE A 767 0.93 -6.28 -4.35
C ILE A 767 2.22 -5.64 -4.86
N TYR A 768 2.22 -4.32 -5.01
CA TYR A 768 3.44 -3.52 -5.17
C TYR A 768 3.72 -2.80 -3.84
N LYS A 769 4.81 -3.15 -3.16
CA LYS A 769 5.22 -2.54 -1.87
C LYS A 769 6.27 -1.47 -2.13
N GLN A 770 6.17 -0.34 -1.43
CA GLN A 770 7.20 0.70 -1.40
C GLN A 770 7.60 1.00 0.05
N GLN A 771 8.90 1.05 0.33
CA GLN A 771 9.43 1.32 1.66
C GLN A 771 10.47 2.44 1.59
N LEU A 772 10.16 3.57 2.22
CA LEU A 772 10.97 4.79 2.18
C LEU A 772 11.89 4.87 3.40
N ASN A 773 13.12 4.37 3.26
CA ASN A 773 14.12 4.39 4.32
C ASN A 773 14.88 5.73 4.31
N ILE A 774 14.34 6.68 5.07
CA ILE A 774 14.83 8.07 5.16
C ILE A 774 16.26 8.15 5.73
N SER A 775 16.60 7.27 6.67
CA SER A 775 17.89 7.27 7.38
C SER A 775 19.04 6.86 6.46
N GLU A 776 18.87 5.76 5.74
CA GLU A 776 19.89 5.21 4.82
C GLU A 776 19.79 5.84 3.42
N LYS A 777 18.69 6.55 3.14
CA LYS A 777 18.35 7.20 1.85
C LYS A 777 18.18 6.19 0.72
N GLU A 778 17.44 5.14 1.04
CA GLU A 778 17.05 4.08 0.11
C GLU A 778 15.53 4.05 -0.06
N LEU A 779 15.08 3.87 -1.31
CA LEU A 779 13.74 3.36 -1.60
C LEU A 779 13.89 1.86 -1.90
N ILE A 780 13.13 1.03 -1.20
CA ILE A 780 12.99 -0.39 -1.51
C ILE A 780 11.63 -0.59 -2.18
N GLU A 781 11.63 -1.11 -3.41
CA GLU A 781 10.44 -1.47 -4.17
C GLU A 781 10.39 -2.99 -4.37
N SER A 782 9.21 -3.62 -4.24
CA SER A 782 9.05 -5.07 -4.45
C SER A 782 7.64 -5.45 -4.91
N PHE A 783 7.50 -6.63 -5.50
CA PHE A 783 6.24 -7.13 -6.03
C PHE A 783 5.96 -8.61 -5.72
N ASP A 784 4.70 -8.92 -5.45
CA ASP A 784 4.21 -10.24 -5.04
C ASP A 784 2.92 -10.61 -5.81
N TYR A 785 3.00 -11.62 -6.69
CA TYR A 785 1.80 -12.26 -7.25
C TYR A 785 1.17 -13.18 -6.20
N LEU A 786 0.05 -12.78 -5.62
CA LEU A 786 -0.63 -13.57 -4.61
C LEU A 786 -1.29 -14.81 -5.24
N PRO A 787 -1.33 -15.99 -4.55
CA PRO A 787 -1.87 -17.25 -5.08
C PRO A 787 -3.41 -17.29 -5.25
N THR A 788 -3.89 -16.42 -6.12
CA THR A 788 -5.27 -15.94 -6.22
C THR A 788 -5.89 -16.32 -7.56
N SER A 789 -5.14 -16.09 -8.65
CA SER A 789 -5.45 -16.39 -10.03
C SER A 789 -5.84 -17.85 -10.27
N SER A 790 -5.06 -18.80 -9.74
CA SER A 790 -5.21 -20.22 -10.04
C SER A 790 -5.35 -20.46 -11.55
N TYR A 791 -4.32 -20.07 -12.29
CA TYR A 791 -4.17 -20.36 -13.71
C TYR A 791 -4.31 -21.87 -13.96
N ILE A 792 -4.99 -22.21 -15.05
CA ILE A 792 -5.25 -23.58 -15.47
C ILE A 792 -5.29 -23.65 -17.00
N SER A 793 -4.70 -24.70 -17.56
CA SER A 793 -4.73 -24.99 -19.01
C SER A 793 -5.61 -26.19 -19.38
N PHE A 794 -6.04 -26.23 -20.65
CA PHE A 794 -6.53 -27.44 -21.32
C PHE A 794 -5.97 -27.55 -22.75
N THR A 795 -5.95 -28.78 -23.31
CA THR A 795 -5.23 -29.10 -24.56
C THR A 795 -5.96 -30.13 -25.44
N ASP A 796 -6.00 -29.98 -26.78
CA ASP A 796 -6.51 -31.01 -27.74
C ASP A 796 -5.44 -32.07 -28.10
N GLY A 797 -4.36 -32.15 -27.31
CA GLY A 797 -3.16 -32.96 -27.59
C GLY A 797 -2.79 -33.96 -26.49
N LYS A 798 -1.57 -34.51 -26.60
CA LYS A 798 -0.97 -35.39 -25.57
C LYS A 798 -0.20 -34.61 -24.48
N GLN A 799 -0.04 -33.30 -24.63
CA GLN A 799 0.66 -32.43 -23.69
C GLN A 799 -0.06 -32.42 -22.34
N SER A 800 0.67 -32.32 -21.24
CA SER A 800 0.06 -32.23 -19.92
C SER A 800 -0.47 -30.82 -19.70
N ALA A 801 -1.75 -30.70 -19.33
CA ALA A 801 -2.35 -29.44 -18.88
C ALA A 801 -1.53 -28.77 -17.76
N PHE A 802 -0.93 -29.57 -16.87
CA PHE A 802 -0.03 -29.08 -15.83
C PHE A 802 1.25 -28.49 -16.40
N LYS A 803 1.93 -29.19 -17.34
CA LYS A 803 3.16 -28.66 -17.97
C LYS A 803 2.84 -27.41 -18.79
N THR A 804 1.70 -27.36 -19.48
CA THR A 804 1.24 -26.15 -20.18
C THR A 804 0.99 -24.99 -19.22
N THR A 805 0.38 -25.23 -18.06
CA THR A 805 0.19 -24.17 -17.05
C THR A 805 1.55 -23.66 -16.56
N LEU A 806 2.53 -24.55 -16.33
CA LEU A 806 3.90 -24.22 -15.94
C LEU A 806 4.64 -23.39 -17.01
N GLU A 807 4.64 -23.85 -18.26
CA GLU A 807 5.22 -23.18 -19.44
C GLU A 807 4.65 -21.76 -19.65
N LYS A 808 3.35 -21.58 -19.40
CA LYS A 808 2.66 -20.30 -19.62
C LYS A 808 2.79 -19.34 -18.44
N THR A 809 2.73 -19.84 -17.21
CA THR A 809 2.82 -19.00 -16.00
C THR A 809 4.26 -18.61 -15.64
N ALA A 810 5.27 -19.34 -16.11
CA ALA A 810 6.68 -18.97 -15.97
C ALA A 810 7.04 -17.58 -16.56
N GLN A 811 6.20 -17.04 -17.45
CA GLN A 811 6.32 -15.66 -17.93
C GLN A 811 6.17 -14.61 -16.81
N LEU A 812 5.43 -14.91 -15.73
CA LEU A 812 5.18 -13.97 -14.63
C LEU A 812 6.46 -13.71 -13.83
N ALA A 813 7.17 -14.77 -13.43
CA ALA A 813 8.46 -14.68 -12.75
C ALA A 813 9.54 -14.01 -13.61
N LEU A 814 9.52 -14.23 -14.94
CA LEU A 814 10.45 -13.59 -15.86
C LEU A 814 10.16 -12.09 -16.08
N ARG A 815 8.97 -11.58 -15.71
CA ARG A 815 8.68 -10.14 -15.70
C ARG A 815 9.20 -9.48 -14.43
N GLU A 816 9.09 -10.15 -13.29
CA GLU A 816 9.75 -9.72 -12.05
C GLU A 816 11.27 -9.66 -12.26
N ALA A 817 11.84 -10.70 -12.88
CA ALA A 817 13.27 -10.75 -13.22
C ALA A 817 13.73 -9.73 -14.28
N ALA A 818 12.81 -9.14 -15.06
CA ALA A 818 13.09 -8.08 -16.02
C ALA A 818 13.08 -6.68 -15.39
N LEU A 819 12.49 -6.50 -14.20
CA LEU A 819 12.33 -5.22 -13.51
C LEU A 819 13.20 -5.11 -12.25
N PHE A 820 13.31 -6.19 -11.47
CA PHE A 820 13.94 -6.21 -10.16
C PHE A 820 15.29 -6.93 -10.20
N SER A 821 16.35 -6.32 -9.65
CA SER A 821 17.69 -6.92 -9.66
C SER A 821 17.89 -8.02 -8.62
N ASN A 822 17.10 -8.04 -7.54
CA ASN A 822 17.01 -9.17 -6.62
C ASN A 822 15.67 -9.89 -6.86
N ASN A 823 15.70 -11.11 -7.39
CA ASN A 823 14.51 -11.86 -7.75
C ASN A 823 14.81 -13.37 -7.77
N THR A 824 13.76 -14.20 -7.66
CA THR A 824 13.91 -15.66 -7.54
C THR A 824 14.65 -16.28 -8.73
N TYR A 825 14.50 -15.75 -9.95
CA TYR A 825 15.20 -16.27 -11.13
C TYR A 825 16.70 -15.99 -11.07
N GLU A 826 17.13 -14.76 -10.80
CA GLU A 826 18.54 -14.39 -10.71
C GLU A 826 19.28 -15.13 -9.59
N LEU A 827 18.60 -15.36 -8.45
CA LEU A 827 19.17 -16.12 -7.33
C LEU A 827 19.31 -17.63 -7.63
N LEU A 828 18.33 -18.25 -8.29
CA LEU A 828 18.27 -19.72 -8.46
C LEU A 828 18.79 -20.25 -9.79
N LYS A 829 18.92 -19.43 -10.86
CA LYS A 829 19.30 -19.90 -12.21
C LYS A 829 20.70 -20.54 -12.33
N LYS A 830 21.55 -20.43 -11.30
CA LYS A 830 22.88 -21.08 -11.23
C LYS A 830 22.97 -22.18 -10.16
N SER A 831 21.92 -22.36 -9.38
CA SER A 831 21.87 -23.35 -8.29
C SER A 831 21.64 -24.76 -8.83
N SER A 832 22.26 -25.75 -8.19
CA SER A 832 21.75 -27.11 -8.24
C SER A 832 20.47 -27.14 -7.40
N LEU A 833 19.34 -27.59 -7.93
CA LEU A 833 18.06 -27.51 -7.21
C LEU A 833 17.66 -28.87 -6.61
N ILE A 834 16.76 -28.83 -5.62
CA ILE A 834 16.08 -30.00 -5.06
C ILE A 834 14.60 -29.67 -4.84
N GLU A 835 13.73 -30.68 -4.94
CA GLU A 835 12.32 -30.56 -4.59
C GLU A 835 12.06 -31.03 -3.14
N ARG A 836 11.06 -30.43 -2.48
CA ARG A 836 10.66 -30.66 -1.07
C ARG A 836 10.56 -32.14 -0.65
N GLU A 837 9.78 -32.99 -1.31
CA GLU A 837 9.64 -34.40 -0.93
C GLU A 837 10.96 -35.18 -1.15
N THR A 838 11.75 -34.79 -2.15
CA THR A 838 13.11 -35.32 -2.36
C THR A 838 14.06 -34.93 -1.22
N ALA A 839 13.99 -33.68 -0.74
CA ALA A 839 14.74 -33.18 0.41
C ALA A 839 14.29 -33.79 1.75
N ILE A 840 13.00 -34.08 1.91
CA ILE A 840 12.47 -34.87 3.05
C ILE A 840 13.05 -36.29 3.01
N SER A 841 13.01 -36.94 1.85
CA SER A 841 13.48 -38.32 1.65
C SER A 841 14.99 -38.48 1.87
N SER A 842 15.80 -37.47 1.49
CA SER A 842 17.25 -37.45 1.74
C SER A 842 17.62 -37.05 3.19
N ASN A 843 16.63 -36.79 4.05
CA ASN A 843 16.79 -36.28 5.42
C ASN A 843 17.47 -34.88 5.50
N TRP A 844 17.43 -34.08 4.42
CA TRP A 844 18.06 -32.75 4.36
C TRP A 844 17.69 -31.85 5.55
N PHE A 845 16.40 -31.77 5.87
CA PHE A 845 15.87 -30.99 7.01
C PHE A 845 16.31 -31.48 8.41
N LYS A 846 16.96 -32.65 8.51
CA LYS A 846 17.58 -33.15 9.76
C LYS A 846 19.11 -32.93 9.78
N ASN A 847 19.70 -32.66 8.61
CA ASN A 847 21.13 -32.51 8.39
C ASN A 847 21.55 -31.03 8.28
N ILE A 848 20.60 -30.12 8.03
CA ILE A 848 20.79 -28.68 8.26
C ILE A 848 21.19 -28.44 9.71
N SER A 849 22.08 -27.47 9.97
CA SER A 849 22.59 -27.27 11.32
C SER A 849 21.49 -26.82 12.28
N ARG A 850 21.58 -27.23 13.55
CA ARG A 850 20.80 -26.63 14.64
C ARG A 850 21.24 -25.19 14.94
N ASP A 851 22.45 -24.84 14.49
CA ASP A 851 23.02 -23.50 14.60
C ASP A 851 22.73 -22.65 13.33
N ASP A 852 21.90 -23.15 12.40
CA ASP A 852 21.45 -22.38 11.23
C ASP A 852 20.34 -21.39 11.67
N PRO A 853 20.58 -20.06 11.60
CA PRO A 853 19.60 -19.05 12.04
C PRO A 853 18.33 -19.03 11.17
N PHE A 854 18.29 -19.77 10.07
CA PHE A 854 17.15 -19.89 9.17
C PHE A 854 16.49 -21.28 9.24
N GLN A 855 16.83 -22.15 10.20
CA GLN A 855 16.21 -23.47 10.34
C GLN A 855 14.67 -23.41 10.37
N GLU A 856 14.10 -22.47 11.12
CA GLU A 856 12.63 -22.26 11.20
C GLU A 856 12.07 -21.71 9.87
N TYR A 857 12.80 -20.86 9.15
CA TYR A 857 12.41 -20.43 7.80
C TYR A 857 12.30 -21.63 6.84
N TRP A 858 13.31 -22.51 6.83
CA TRP A 858 13.30 -23.72 6.01
C TRP A 858 12.20 -24.70 6.42
N TYR A 859 11.90 -24.81 7.72
CA TYR A 859 10.83 -25.65 8.23
C TYR A 859 9.43 -25.12 7.84
N GLU A 860 9.15 -23.85 8.12
CA GLU A 860 7.84 -23.23 7.93
C GLU A 860 7.53 -22.92 6.47
N ARG A 861 8.51 -22.41 5.70
CA ARG A 861 8.30 -22.03 4.30
C ARG A 861 8.46 -23.20 3.34
N ILE A 862 9.41 -24.11 3.58
CA ILE A 862 9.64 -25.26 2.69
C ILE A 862 9.08 -26.57 3.24
N TYR A 863 9.54 -27.08 4.39
CA TYR A 863 9.19 -28.43 4.86
C TYR A 863 7.67 -28.65 5.01
N ARG A 864 6.96 -27.68 5.61
CA ARG A 864 5.50 -27.75 5.77
C ARG A 864 4.79 -27.88 4.43
N GLY A 865 4.03 -28.96 4.29
CA GLY A 865 3.23 -29.28 3.12
C GLY A 865 1.90 -28.53 3.10
N ASP A 866 1.69 -27.75 2.04
CA ASP A 866 0.48 -26.98 1.74
C ASP A 866 -0.24 -27.46 0.46
N GLY A 867 0.28 -28.53 -0.17
CA GLY A 867 -0.20 -29.06 -1.44
C GLY A 867 0.49 -28.48 -2.68
N THR A 868 1.57 -27.70 -2.51
CA THR A 868 2.45 -27.24 -3.59
C THR A 868 3.74 -28.06 -3.69
N PHE A 869 4.36 -28.04 -4.88
CA PHE A 869 5.76 -28.42 -5.05
C PHE A 869 6.64 -27.21 -4.74
N LYS A 870 7.74 -27.42 -4.01
CA LYS A 870 8.69 -26.35 -3.67
C LYS A 870 10.09 -26.78 -4.10
N ILE A 871 10.71 -26.01 -5.01
CA ILE A 871 12.01 -26.33 -5.62
C ILE A 871 13.00 -25.22 -5.25
N PHE A 872 14.10 -25.59 -4.59
CA PHE A 872 15.01 -24.66 -3.90
C PHE A 872 16.47 -25.12 -3.93
N ASP A 873 17.39 -24.27 -3.46
CA ASP A 873 18.82 -24.58 -3.38
C ASP A 873 19.15 -25.37 -2.08
N PRO A 874 19.64 -26.63 -2.16
CA PRO A 874 19.98 -27.46 -0.99
C PRO A 874 21.24 -27.01 -0.24
N THR A 875 21.94 -25.95 -0.68
CA THR A 875 23.01 -25.33 0.09
C THR A 875 22.49 -24.42 1.21
N ALA A 876 21.19 -24.11 1.23
CA ALA A 876 20.57 -23.11 2.12
C ALA A 876 21.13 -21.67 2.02
N THR A 877 22.03 -21.39 1.07
CA THR A 877 22.70 -20.08 0.96
C THR A 877 21.80 -18.95 0.46
N GLN A 878 20.73 -19.28 -0.28
CA GLN A 878 19.78 -18.33 -0.83
C GLN A 878 18.37 -18.64 -0.33
N LYS A 879 17.76 -17.70 0.41
CA LYS A 879 16.38 -17.82 0.90
C LYS A 879 15.37 -17.48 -0.21
N ALA A 880 15.35 -18.31 -1.24
CA ALA A 880 14.42 -18.22 -2.37
C ALA A 880 14.01 -19.62 -2.84
N PHE A 881 12.79 -19.75 -3.38
CA PHE A 881 12.29 -21.00 -3.93
C PHE A 881 11.26 -20.76 -5.03
N TRP A 882 11.14 -21.74 -5.92
CA TRP A 882 10.02 -21.86 -6.85
C TRP A 882 8.87 -22.61 -6.17
N GLN A 883 7.66 -22.08 -6.28
CA GLN A 883 6.45 -22.74 -5.83
C GLN A 883 5.58 -23.07 -7.05
N VAL A 884 5.24 -24.36 -7.23
CA VAL A 884 4.32 -24.81 -8.29
C VAL A 884 3.06 -25.37 -7.65
N ASP A 885 1.91 -24.81 -8.02
CA ASP A 885 0.60 -25.23 -7.52
C ASP A 885 0.13 -26.58 -8.13
N LYS A 886 -0.97 -27.12 -7.62
CA LYS A 886 -1.56 -28.41 -8.06
C LYS A 886 -2.06 -28.42 -9.52
N ASN A 887 -2.27 -27.25 -10.13
CA ASN A 887 -2.67 -27.09 -11.52
C ASN A 887 -1.45 -26.85 -12.44
N GLY A 888 -0.30 -26.49 -11.88
CA GLY A 888 0.95 -26.20 -12.58
C GLY A 888 1.33 -24.72 -12.59
N GLU A 889 0.64 -23.86 -11.83
CA GLU A 889 0.91 -22.41 -11.79
C GLU A 889 2.21 -22.12 -11.01
N LEU A 890 3.16 -21.42 -11.66
CA LEU A 890 4.47 -21.07 -11.09
C LEU A 890 4.46 -19.70 -10.40
N TYR A 891 5.06 -19.67 -9.22
CA TYR A 891 5.44 -18.46 -8.49
C TYR A 891 6.93 -18.52 -8.14
N GLY A 892 7.65 -17.40 -8.31
CA GLY A 892 8.93 -17.19 -7.63
C GLY A 892 8.68 -16.61 -6.25
N ILE A 893 9.36 -17.12 -5.22
CA ILE A 893 9.21 -16.64 -3.84
C ILE A 893 10.59 -16.33 -3.24
N LEU A 894 10.74 -15.12 -2.70
CA LEU A 894 11.85 -14.62 -1.88
C LEU A 894 11.52 -14.73 -0.38
N SER A 895 12.47 -14.40 0.50
CA SER A 895 12.31 -14.58 1.94
C SER A 895 11.22 -13.75 2.61
N ASP A 896 10.81 -12.62 2.00
CA ASP A 896 9.70 -11.79 2.47
C ASP A 896 8.33 -12.21 1.87
N GLY A 897 8.34 -13.11 0.88
CA GLY A 897 7.16 -13.59 0.16
C GLY A 897 6.97 -13.00 -1.24
N ALA A 898 7.71 -11.96 -1.62
CA ALA A 898 7.69 -11.35 -2.96
C ALA A 898 8.40 -12.23 -4.01
N GLY A 899 8.15 -12.02 -5.31
CA GLY A 899 8.92 -12.68 -6.38
C GLY A 899 10.14 -11.89 -6.83
N GLY A 900 10.11 -10.56 -6.66
CA GLY A 900 11.23 -9.65 -6.93
C GLY A 900 11.19 -8.37 -6.11
N GLY A 901 12.36 -7.77 -5.88
CA GLY A 901 12.52 -6.46 -5.27
C GLY A 901 13.88 -5.82 -5.54
N LYS A 902 14.03 -4.55 -5.17
CA LYS A 902 15.26 -3.77 -5.38
C LYS A 902 15.36 -2.58 -4.41
N SER A 903 16.55 -2.34 -3.85
CA SER A 903 16.91 -1.02 -3.29
C SER A 903 17.47 -0.11 -4.39
N ILE A 904 17.04 1.16 -4.39
CA ILE A 904 17.32 2.11 -5.46
C ILE A 904 17.90 3.42 -4.90
N GLU A 905 19.21 3.40 -4.58
CA GLU A 905 20.00 4.56 -4.12
C GLU A 905 19.87 5.81 -5.03
N GLN A 906 19.61 5.65 -6.32
CA GLN A 906 19.55 6.77 -7.27
C GLN A 906 18.32 7.67 -7.09
N GLN A 907 17.16 7.12 -6.74
CA GLN A 907 15.91 7.90 -6.75
C GLN A 907 15.89 9.02 -5.68
N LEU A 908 16.54 8.80 -4.54
CA LEU A 908 16.59 9.80 -3.47
C LEU A 908 17.55 10.96 -3.75
N LYS A 909 18.34 10.93 -4.83
CA LYS A 909 19.06 12.11 -5.35
C LYS A 909 18.15 13.03 -6.15
N GLU A 910 17.19 12.47 -6.89
CA GLU A 910 16.19 13.24 -7.64
C GLU A 910 15.16 13.86 -6.67
N LEU A 911 14.72 13.10 -5.66
CA LEU A 911 13.77 13.55 -4.63
C LEU A 911 14.23 14.82 -3.88
N ASN A 912 15.54 15.07 -3.75
CA ASN A 912 16.08 16.31 -3.18
C ASN A 912 15.71 17.56 -4.01
N LYS A 913 15.70 17.49 -5.34
CA LYS A 913 15.36 18.64 -6.21
C LYS A 913 13.87 19.00 -6.13
N VAL A 914 13.01 18.03 -5.81
CA VAL A 914 11.57 18.30 -5.65
C VAL A 914 11.21 18.75 -4.24
N MET A 915 12.01 18.41 -3.22
CA MET A 915 11.95 19.15 -1.95
C MET A 915 12.39 20.62 -2.12
N ASP A 916 13.35 20.90 -3.03
CA ASP A 916 13.68 22.28 -3.41
C ASP A 916 12.53 22.99 -4.19
N LEU A 917 11.78 22.29 -5.05
CA LEU A 917 10.52 22.79 -5.66
C LEU A 917 9.54 23.26 -4.58
N TYR A 918 9.27 22.41 -3.59
CA TYR A 918 8.36 22.74 -2.50
C TYR A 918 8.84 23.95 -1.71
N MET A 919 10.12 24.01 -1.31
CA MET A 919 10.67 25.18 -0.62
C MET A 919 10.63 26.47 -1.45
N ALA A 920 10.66 26.40 -2.78
CA ALA A 920 10.43 27.56 -3.65
C ALA A 920 8.98 28.04 -3.62
N ILE A 921 8.00 27.12 -3.67
CA ILE A 921 6.56 27.44 -3.57
C ILE A 921 6.25 28.15 -2.24
N PHE A 922 6.69 27.61 -1.09
CA PHE A 922 6.46 28.27 0.20
C PHE A 922 7.16 29.63 0.34
N THR A 923 8.30 29.81 -0.34
CA THR A 923 8.97 31.11 -0.39
C THR A 923 8.14 32.13 -1.21
N ALA A 924 7.50 31.69 -2.30
CA ALA A 924 6.64 32.54 -3.13
C ALA A 924 5.28 32.88 -2.47
N MET A 925 4.77 32.04 -1.56
CA MET A 925 3.49 32.23 -0.86
C MET A 925 3.47 33.36 0.21
N GLY A 926 4.52 34.18 0.32
CA GLY A 926 4.49 35.39 1.16
C GLY A 926 4.57 35.15 2.67
N VAL A 927 4.92 33.95 3.13
CA VAL A 927 5.01 33.53 4.55
C VAL A 927 6.09 34.29 5.35
N ALA A 928 6.81 35.22 4.72
CA ALA A 928 7.91 35.99 5.28
C ALA A 928 7.54 36.90 6.49
N ASN A 929 6.27 37.32 6.61
CA ASN A 929 5.86 38.40 7.53
C ASN A 929 5.35 37.97 8.92
N THR A 930 5.39 36.68 9.26
CA THR A 930 5.18 36.20 10.64
C THR A 930 6.50 35.69 11.26
N PRO A 931 6.64 35.62 12.59
CA PRO A 931 7.89 35.15 13.24
C PRO A 931 8.36 33.75 12.81
N LEU A 932 7.46 32.94 12.25
CA LEU A 932 7.73 31.65 11.62
C LEU A 932 8.69 31.73 10.41
N SER A 933 8.90 32.90 9.80
CA SER A 933 9.80 33.03 8.64
C SER A 933 11.29 32.81 8.97
N ILE A 934 11.68 33.04 10.23
CA ILE A 934 13.02 32.70 10.73
C ILE A 934 13.15 31.16 10.85
N VAL A 935 12.09 30.48 11.33
CA VAL A 935 12.02 29.01 11.38
C VAL A 935 12.03 28.41 9.96
N ALA A 936 11.27 28.97 9.02
CA ALA A 936 11.27 28.52 7.62
C ALA A 936 12.63 28.67 6.92
N THR A 937 13.50 29.53 7.43
CA THR A 937 14.89 29.68 6.97
C THR A 937 15.80 28.58 7.55
N TYR A 938 15.53 28.09 8.76
CA TYR A 938 16.19 26.93 9.36
C TYR A 938 15.71 25.60 8.76
N GLY A 939 14.40 25.45 8.52
CA GLY A 939 13.79 24.26 7.91
C GLY A 939 14.28 23.97 6.49
N LYS A 940 14.85 24.97 5.80
CA LYS A 940 15.38 24.94 4.42
C LYS A 940 16.58 24.00 4.20
N THR A 941 16.96 23.19 5.20
CA THR A 941 18.22 22.43 5.25
C THR A 941 18.08 20.94 5.64
N LEU A 942 17.11 20.54 6.48
CA LEU A 942 17.36 19.41 7.39
C LEU A 942 17.51 18.00 6.78
N VAL A 943 17.05 17.76 5.55
CA VAL A 943 17.34 16.51 4.79
C VAL A 943 18.19 16.78 3.54
N LYS A 944 18.51 18.05 3.26
CA LYS A 944 19.42 18.50 2.20
C LYS A 944 20.88 18.26 2.60
N LEU A 945 21.21 16.97 2.69
CA LEU A 945 22.55 16.40 2.65
C LEU A 945 23.56 17.02 3.63
N TYR A 946 23.75 16.35 4.78
CA TYR A 946 24.84 16.52 5.79
C TYR A 946 26.28 16.74 5.26
N ALA A 947 26.51 16.71 3.94
CA ALA A 947 27.82 16.77 3.29
C ALA A 947 28.14 18.09 2.56
N ILE A 948 27.21 19.05 2.43
CA ILE A 948 27.38 20.21 1.51
C ILE A 948 27.47 21.59 2.22
N VAL A 949 26.86 21.76 3.40
CA VAL A 949 26.64 23.11 3.98
C VAL A 949 27.90 23.76 4.61
N THR A 950 28.99 23.00 4.78
CA THR A 950 30.24 23.47 5.44
C THR A 950 30.92 24.65 4.77
N GLU A 951 30.61 24.98 3.51
CA GLU A 951 31.34 25.95 2.68
C GLU A 951 30.58 27.29 2.45
N VAL A 952 29.27 27.37 2.74
CA VAL A 952 28.42 28.52 2.36
C VAL A 952 28.20 29.54 3.50
N LEU A 953 28.75 29.27 4.71
CA LEU A 953 28.63 30.12 5.92
C LEU A 953 29.32 31.51 5.84
N ILE A 954 29.79 31.96 4.68
CA ILE A 954 30.77 33.05 4.55
C ILE A 954 30.21 34.36 3.96
N VAL A 955 29.07 34.37 3.25
CA VAL A 955 28.55 35.60 2.59
C VAL A 955 27.05 35.79 2.81
N MET A 956 26.69 36.88 3.51
CA MET A 956 25.32 37.37 3.65
C MET A 956 25.15 38.71 2.91
N ASP A 957 24.27 38.75 1.90
CA ASP A 957 23.70 39.97 1.33
C ASP A 957 22.25 39.65 0.92
N ASN A 958 21.29 40.50 1.28
CA ASN A 958 19.86 40.29 1.07
C ASN A 958 19.30 41.08 -0.13
N THR A 959 20.14 41.78 -0.91
CA THR A 959 19.70 42.54 -2.08
C THR A 959 19.41 41.66 -3.30
N GLY A 960 18.46 42.10 -4.15
CA GLY A 960 18.06 41.42 -5.39
C GLY A 960 17.29 40.10 -5.18
N MET A 961 16.61 39.90 -4.05
CA MET A 961 15.95 38.64 -3.75
C MET A 961 14.73 38.35 -4.64
N GLU A 962 14.00 39.38 -5.10
CA GLU A 962 12.87 39.21 -6.03
C GLU A 962 13.32 38.75 -7.42
N ASP A 963 14.39 39.35 -7.96
CA ASP A 963 15.02 38.88 -9.21
C ASP A 963 15.53 37.44 -9.07
N LYS A 964 16.18 37.11 -7.94
CA LYS A 964 16.63 35.75 -7.63
C LYS A 964 15.48 34.76 -7.43
N VAL A 965 14.30 35.20 -6.98
CA VAL A 965 13.08 34.37 -6.91
C VAL A 965 12.50 34.17 -8.30
N ALA A 966 12.41 35.20 -9.14
CA ALA A 966 11.98 35.05 -10.53
C ALA A 966 12.95 34.20 -11.36
N GLU A 967 14.26 34.29 -11.08
CA GLU A 967 15.29 33.47 -11.71
C GLU A 967 15.30 32.04 -11.15
N ALA A 968 15.09 31.82 -9.85
CA ALA A 968 14.92 30.49 -9.27
C ALA A 968 13.60 29.81 -9.67
N LEU A 969 12.49 30.55 -9.83
CA LEU A 969 11.23 30.03 -10.39
C LEU A 969 11.36 29.72 -11.88
N LYS A 970 12.14 30.50 -12.65
CA LYS A 970 12.53 30.13 -14.02
C LYS A 970 13.48 28.95 -14.05
N GLU A 971 14.45 28.86 -13.14
CA GLU A 971 15.36 27.74 -13.06
C GLU A 971 14.60 26.48 -12.64
N LEU A 972 13.57 26.60 -11.81
CA LEU A 972 12.63 25.57 -11.41
C LEU A 972 11.70 25.15 -12.56
N ALA A 973 11.10 26.09 -13.28
CA ALA A 973 10.41 25.83 -14.56
C ALA A 973 11.38 25.39 -15.68
N CYS A 974 12.68 25.36 -15.40
CA CYS A 974 13.75 24.78 -16.20
C CYS A 974 14.36 23.51 -15.55
N ASN A 975 14.02 23.16 -14.29
CA ASN A 975 14.61 22.06 -13.51
C ASN A 975 13.59 20.98 -13.14
N VAL A 976 12.35 21.33 -12.80
CA VAL A 976 11.18 20.45 -12.96
C VAL A 976 11.08 20.04 -14.42
N ASN A 977 11.22 21.01 -15.33
CA ASN A 977 11.37 20.77 -16.76
C ASN A 977 12.61 19.90 -17.02
N LYS A 978 13.86 20.28 -16.66
CA LYS A 978 15.03 19.38 -16.79
C LYS A 978 14.98 18.06 -16.00
N GLU A 979 14.05 17.76 -15.11
CA GLU A 979 13.98 16.44 -14.44
C GLU A 979 12.90 15.55 -15.05
N ILE A 980 11.75 16.14 -15.35
CA ILE A 980 10.85 15.65 -16.41
C ILE A 980 11.68 15.42 -17.71
N MET A 981 12.80 16.14 -17.92
CA MET A 981 13.64 16.15 -19.14
C MET A 981 15.14 15.70 -19.04
N PHE A 982 15.73 15.14 -17.97
CA PHE A 982 17.14 14.59 -18.00
C PHE A 982 17.24 13.06 -17.77
N PHE A 983 16.20 12.47 -17.18
CA PHE A 983 16.07 11.05 -16.87
C PHE A 983 16.39 10.07 -18.03
N ALA A 984 16.25 10.48 -19.29
CA ALA A 984 16.26 9.63 -20.49
C ALA A 984 17.65 9.10 -20.91
N LEU A 985 18.69 9.38 -20.13
CA LEU A 985 20.08 8.98 -20.41
C LEU A 985 20.61 7.90 -19.43
N GLY A 986 19.79 7.45 -18.48
CA GLY A 986 20.10 6.34 -17.55
C GLY A 986 19.67 4.97 -18.07
N LYS A 987 20.11 3.89 -17.40
CA LYS A 987 19.57 2.54 -17.64
C LYS A 987 18.16 2.42 -17.06
N VAL A 988 17.28 1.75 -17.80
CA VAL A 988 15.93 1.39 -17.35
C VAL A 988 16.01 0.55 -16.07
N GLY A 989 15.23 0.90 -15.04
CA GLY A 989 15.12 0.17 -13.77
C GLY A 989 15.81 0.80 -12.56
N GLU A 990 16.23 2.07 -12.62
CA GLU A 990 16.92 2.76 -11.50
C GLU A 990 16.37 4.14 -11.12
N VAL A 991 15.38 4.69 -11.84
CA VAL A 991 14.94 6.08 -11.60
C VAL A 991 13.42 6.32 -11.62
N MET A 992 12.65 5.57 -12.42
CA MET A 992 11.21 5.79 -12.66
C MET A 992 10.29 5.76 -11.42
N GLY A 993 10.71 5.20 -10.29
CA GLY A 993 9.89 5.23 -9.07
C GLY A 993 9.70 6.64 -8.53
N GLY A 994 10.70 7.53 -8.61
CA GLY A 994 10.78 8.73 -7.78
C GLY A 994 9.60 9.71 -7.89
N LEU A 995 9.09 9.96 -9.10
CA LEU A 995 8.00 10.93 -9.33
C LEU A 995 6.61 10.31 -9.11
N ASP A 996 6.39 9.08 -9.56
CA ASP A 996 5.10 8.40 -9.37
C ASP A 996 4.95 7.90 -7.90
N LEU A 997 6.08 7.62 -7.20
CA LEU A 997 6.16 7.54 -5.72
C LEU A 997 5.76 8.87 -5.08
N MET A 998 6.16 10.01 -5.64
CA MET A 998 5.81 11.30 -5.06
C MET A 998 4.31 11.54 -5.09
N ILE A 999 3.67 11.31 -6.26
CA ILE A 999 2.21 11.43 -6.41
C ILE A 999 1.48 10.43 -5.49
N SER A 1000 2.03 9.22 -5.35
CA SER A 1000 1.62 8.21 -4.35
C SER A 1000 1.65 8.73 -2.91
N LEU A 1001 2.81 9.20 -2.44
CA LEU A 1001 3.05 9.68 -1.07
C LEU A 1001 2.16 10.88 -0.68
N MET A 1002 1.69 11.65 -1.66
CA MET A 1002 0.95 12.90 -1.45
C MET A 1002 -0.57 12.76 -1.66
N GLY A 1003 -1.05 11.63 -2.21
CA GLY A 1003 -2.46 11.41 -2.55
C GLY A 1003 -3.40 11.12 -1.36
N GLY A 1004 -3.14 11.68 -0.16
CA GLY A 1004 -3.76 11.21 1.08
C GLY A 1004 -3.98 12.22 2.20
N LYS A 1005 -5.09 12.97 2.14
CA LYS A 1005 -5.98 13.42 3.23
C LYS A 1005 -7.17 14.13 2.56
N GLY A 1006 -8.32 14.15 3.22
CA GLY A 1006 -9.49 14.92 2.79
C GLY A 1006 -10.26 15.49 3.98
N LEU A 1007 -11.23 16.35 3.69
CA LEU A 1007 -12.15 17.01 4.64
C LEU A 1007 -11.49 18.14 5.51
N PRO A 1008 -12.25 19.02 6.17
CA PRO A 1008 -12.94 20.13 5.49
C PRO A 1008 -12.93 21.50 6.23
N GLY A 1009 -13.18 22.60 5.50
CA GLY A 1009 -13.95 23.76 6.01
C GLY A 1009 -13.24 25.09 6.35
N THR A 1010 -13.55 26.13 5.55
CA THR A 1010 -13.73 27.56 5.94
C THR A 1010 -12.68 28.23 6.86
N SER A 1011 -11.89 29.22 6.43
CA SER A 1011 -12.33 30.58 6.03
C SER A 1011 -11.12 31.52 5.86
N CYS A 1012 -11.32 32.72 5.31
CA CYS A 1012 -10.23 33.61 4.85
C CYS A 1012 -9.73 34.64 5.87
N GLY A 1013 -8.47 35.05 5.71
CA GLY A 1013 -7.88 36.29 6.22
C GLY A 1013 -6.96 36.89 5.17
#